data_AF-A0A5P3XKL4-F1
#
_entry.id   AF-A0A5P3XKL4-F1
#
_cell.length_a   1.000
_cell.length_b   1.000
_cell.length_c   1.000
_cell.angle_alpha   90.00
_cell.angle_beta   90.00
_cell.angle_gamma   90.00
#
_symmetry.space_group_name_H-M   'P 1'
#
loop_
_entity.id
_entity.type
_entity.pdbx_description
1 polymer ?
#
loop_
_entity_poly.entity_id
_entity_poly.type
_entity_poly.pdbx_seq_one_letter_code
_entity_poly.pdbx_strand_id
1 'polypeptide(L)'
;MDIIDNVDITLPENGEDIVIVGGRRYDYNGDLAKFKAFKVAKHIWVVPGRYYGEKLDIQDGEKINGGIYDKDFLSQNQEKQEFMDGVILLLKRINNTLEGKRLLSLITSAVPFPNEDDGIYKQNNFILSDKTFKAYTSNIIIFGPGANLVENKVIAFNSGDAENGLGTISEICFQPLLTYKFGDYFQDPALDLLKCLIKSLYYLYGIKVPEDFTLPYRLTNNPDKTEYSQVNMEDLLISGGDDLNAAGQRPYWLWNNYFIDAKDKFDKYKEIYENQMKLDPNLEINLSNHLEQKFNINISELWSLNISNFARTFNLKSPRSFYKALKYYYRKKYYKIHYNEIFGTNYNIYGFIDGQVNASLKETDLNIINKPQQIINLIDNNNILLIKSYIYDDELNKIDYNFYNNYEIPYNYGNSFKIPNITGILLPSVNYELIDKIPKIAEIKPYIKDSTPLPDSEKTPIPKELNVGIPLPIHYLDSQIYKGDEDKDFILSPDFLKVVSTKDKSLVYSFLPNIVSYFDGYDKTKISTDKKYYLWIREVLNNYSIDITRTENIIGIFGVDEIVPWMGRALNILNTENTFETELRKNGLKALLSKDLNVIFPKTKVDPIPTDNPPLTIEKIDEKLSDIYIKNKFFLIKNYYITIQQWWICCYSQFLNLSYMCREAIINQQNLIEKIILNQLSYLARETSINIETLYILSVTTEKTIEDLREISQKSMNNICNFFERASVSIFHTDIYNKFIDHMKYIVDDANTKIINYINSNSNITQEEKNYLINKYMLTEEDFNFFNFDKLINLFNSKIQLTIKNEKPEYNLLLSINQNESNENITDISGNNVKISYSNNINILDGRNEQAIYLDNDSQYVDFKSKNFENGVTNNFTISFWMRTLEKVDTNSTLLTSKLNENSAGWQLDLRRNGLVWSMKDHNKNEINIYLNDFLDISWHYIVVSVNRLTNILTVYIDGELSVNRNIEEIYNLYSDVGTIKLQASGSKVRIESFSILNRDIQRDEVSNRYINYIDNVNLRNIYGERLEYNKEYEVSNYVYPRNLLYKVNDIYLAIERGSNSSNRFKLILININEDKKFVQQKDIVIIKDVTQNKYLGISEDSNKIKLVDRNNALELILDNHLLNPNYTTFSTKQEEYLRLSNIDGIYNWVIKDVSRLNDIYSWTLI
;
A
#
# COMPACT_ATOMS: atom_id res chain seq x y z
N MET A 1 -2.26 26.36 -9.92
CA MET A 1 -3.25 26.72 -10.93
C MET A 1 -4.47 27.32 -10.24
N ASP A 2 -5.02 28.38 -10.81
CA ASP A 2 -6.28 28.97 -10.35
C ASP A 2 -7.45 28.19 -10.97
N ILE A 3 -8.11 27.39 -10.14
CA ILE A 3 -9.34 26.68 -10.47
C ILE A 3 -10.47 27.49 -9.84
N ILE A 4 -11.51 27.82 -10.63
CA ILE A 4 -12.62 28.64 -10.14
C ILE A 4 -13.32 27.96 -8.96
N ASP A 5 -13.62 28.76 -7.94
CA ASP A 5 -14.45 28.37 -6.81
C ASP A 5 -15.92 28.60 -7.16
N ASN A 6 -16.73 27.53 -7.06
CA ASN A 6 -18.19 27.51 -7.18
C ASN A 6 -18.75 28.17 -8.45
N VAL A 7 -19.19 27.33 -9.40
CA VAL A 7 -19.83 27.77 -10.64
C VAL A 7 -21.31 27.43 -10.59
N ASP A 8 -22.18 28.44 -10.66
CA ASP A 8 -23.63 28.23 -10.80
C ASP A 8 -23.99 28.00 -12.27
N ILE A 9 -24.51 26.79 -12.58
CA ILE A 9 -24.84 26.40 -13.94
C ILE A 9 -25.99 27.22 -14.55
N THR A 10 -26.78 27.92 -13.73
CA THR A 10 -27.94 28.71 -14.15
C THR A 10 -27.53 30.08 -14.69
N LEU A 11 -26.31 30.54 -14.38
CA LEU A 11 -25.79 31.84 -14.84
C LEU A 11 -25.82 31.95 -16.37
N PRO A 12 -26.23 33.09 -16.94
CA PRO A 12 -26.27 33.28 -18.39
C PRO A 12 -24.86 33.29 -19.00
N GLU A 13 -24.79 33.15 -20.33
CA GLU A 13 -23.50 33.33 -21.02
C GLU A 13 -22.96 34.75 -20.78
N ASN A 14 -21.65 34.88 -20.62
CA ASN A 14 -20.98 36.16 -20.37
C ASN A 14 -19.93 36.50 -21.44
N GLY A 15 -19.74 35.62 -22.43
CA GLY A 15 -18.79 35.84 -23.52
C GLY A 15 -17.30 35.73 -23.11
N GLU A 16 -17.00 35.19 -21.93
CA GLU A 16 -15.63 34.97 -21.45
C GLU A 16 -15.42 33.60 -20.78
N ASP A 17 -16.18 33.32 -19.71
CA ASP A 17 -16.06 32.11 -18.90
C ASP A 17 -17.25 31.17 -19.10
N ILE A 18 -18.38 31.70 -19.57
CA ILE A 18 -19.60 30.95 -19.86
C ILE A 18 -20.00 31.26 -21.29
N VAL A 19 -20.03 30.23 -22.15
CA VAL A 19 -20.31 30.36 -23.57
C VAL A 19 -21.26 29.26 -24.05
N ILE A 20 -22.16 29.61 -24.96
CA ILE A 20 -22.88 28.62 -25.77
C ILE A 20 -22.02 28.32 -26.98
N VAL A 21 -21.48 27.10 -27.03
CA VAL A 21 -20.64 26.61 -28.11
C VAL A 21 -21.53 26.09 -29.23
N GLY A 22 -21.18 26.44 -30.47
CA GLY A 22 -21.82 25.91 -31.67
C GLY A 22 -20.79 25.46 -32.69
N GLY A 23 -21.04 24.30 -33.31
CA GLY A 23 -20.58 24.02 -34.67
C GLY A 23 -19.09 23.75 -34.89
N ARG A 24 -18.62 22.58 -34.44
CA ARG A 24 -17.44 21.92 -35.06
C ARG A 24 -17.60 20.40 -35.26
N ARG A 25 -18.62 19.80 -34.63
CA ARG A 25 -19.00 18.39 -34.75
C ARG A 25 -20.51 18.27 -34.89
N TYR A 26 -20.93 17.20 -35.51
CA TYR A 26 -22.32 16.78 -35.55
C TYR A 26 -22.65 15.93 -34.31
N ASP A 27 -23.87 16.05 -33.81
CA ASP A 27 -24.42 15.17 -32.80
C ASP A 27 -24.82 13.82 -33.41
N TYR A 28 -25.37 12.92 -32.58
CA TYR A 28 -25.78 11.59 -33.02
C TYR A 28 -26.93 11.59 -34.04
N ASN A 29 -27.67 12.70 -34.23
CA ASN A 29 -28.71 12.85 -35.24
C ASN A 29 -28.17 13.43 -36.56
N GLY A 30 -26.90 13.85 -36.60
CA GLY A 30 -26.31 14.55 -37.74
C GLY A 30 -26.54 16.05 -37.73
N ASP A 31 -27.00 16.64 -36.62
CA ASP A 31 -27.17 18.09 -36.45
C ASP A 31 -25.93 18.72 -35.81
N LEU A 32 -25.67 20.01 -36.08
CA LEU A 32 -24.53 20.69 -35.44
C LEU A 32 -24.72 20.74 -33.92
N ALA A 33 -23.76 20.17 -33.19
CA ALA A 33 -23.83 20.11 -31.73
C ALA A 33 -23.82 21.52 -31.10
N LYS A 34 -24.72 21.73 -30.14
CA LYS A 34 -24.81 22.94 -29.32
C LYS A 34 -24.82 22.60 -27.84
N PHE A 35 -23.96 23.25 -27.07
CA PHE A 35 -23.86 23.01 -25.64
C PHE A 35 -23.34 24.23 -24.88
N LYS A 36 -23.70 24.33 -23.60
CA LYS A 36 -23.23 25.39 -22.70
C LYS A 36 -21.96 24.93 -21.99
N ALA A 37 -20.87 25.67 -22.17
CA ALA A 37 -19.56 25.36 -21.61
C ALA A 37 -19.13 26.42 -20.59
N PHE A 38 -18.44 25.97 -19.55
CA PHE A 38 -17.93 26.78 -18.45
C PHE A 38 -16.42 26.59 -18.37
N LYS A 39 -15.66 27.67 -18.42
CA LYS A 39 -14.22 27.63 -18.21
C LYS A 39 -13.98 27.51 -16.71
N VAL A 40 -13.44 26.38 -16.27
CA VAL A 40 -13.14 26.13 -14.84
C VAL A 40 -11.68 26.43 -14.50
N ALA A 41 -10.81 26.38 -15.51
CA ALA A 41 -9.39 26.69 -15.40
C ALA A 41 -8.85 27.11 -16.78
N LYS A 42 -7.61 27.63 -16.85
CA LYS A 42 -7.01 28.06 -18.12
C LYS A 42 -6.96 26.88 -19.12
N HIS A 43 -7.61 27.06 -20.28
CA HIS A 43 -7.75 26.06 -21.37
C HIS A 43 -8.51 24.78 -21.01
N ILE A 44 -9.18 24.72 -19.85
CA ILE A 44 -10.00 23.58 -19.41
C ILE A 44 -11.45 24.03 -19.25
N TRP A 45 -12.33 23.38 -20.00
CA TRP A 45 -13.76 23.67 -20.02
C TRP A 45 -14.56 22.47 -19.52
N VAL A 46 -15.70 22.75 -18.87
CA VAL A 46 -16.66 21.74 -18.42
C VAL A 46 -18.02 22.02 -19.07
N VAL A 47 -18.65 20.97 -19.55
CA VAL A 47 -20.01 20.96 -20.07
C VAL A 47 -20.85 20.07 -19.15
N PRO A 48 -21.64 20.64 -18.22
CA PRO A 48 -22.45 19.88 -17.28
C PRO A 48 -23.71 19.34 -18.00
N GLY A 49 -23.49 18.33 -18.84
CA GLY A 49 -24.51 17.67 -19.65
C GLY A 49 -23.94 16.40 -20.27
N ARG A 50 -24.83 15.56 -20.79
CA ARG A 50 -24.47 14.29 -21.43
C ARG A 50 -23.68 14.53 -22.73
N TYR A 51 -22.79 13.59 -23.07
CA TYR A 51 -22.01 13.71 -24.29
C TYR A 51 -22.89 13.68 -25.53
N TYR A 52 -22.82 14.73 -26.35
CA TYR A 52 -23.71 14.96 -27.49
C TYR A 52 -23.51 13.97 -28.64
N GLY A 53 -22.35 13.32 -28.70
CA GLY A 53 -21.97 12.41 -29.77
C GLY A 53 -22.63 11.04 -29.71
N GLU A 54 -23.31 10.71 -28.60
CA GLU A 54 -23.94 9.40 -28.42
C GLU A 54 -25.42 9.51 -28.18
N LYS A 55 -26.16 8.58 -28.79
CA LYS A 55 -27.59 8.41 -28.52
C LYS A 55 -27.79 7.89 -27.10
N LEU A 56 -28.62 8.56 -26.31
CA LEU A 56 -28.85 8.20 -24.91
C LEU A 56 -29.79 6.99 -24.74
N ASP A 57 -30.75 6.84 -25.65
CA ASP A 57 -31.71 5.73 -25.67
C ASP A 57 -31.32 4.71 -26.76
N ILE A 58 -30.59 3.68 -26.34
CA ILE A 58 -30.05 2.63 -27.21
C ILE A 58 -30.78 1.30 -27.04
N GLN A 59 -30.76 0.46 -28.07
CA GLN A 59 -31.44 -0.83 -28.02
C GLN A 59 -30.72 -1.80 -27.07
N ASP A 60 -31.46 -2.73 -26.47
CA ASP A 60 -30.86 -3.71 -25.53
C ASP A 60 -29.74 -4.54 -26.17
N GLY A 61 -29.78 -4.77 -27.49
CA GLY A 61 -28.72 -5.46 -28.23
C GLY A 61 -27.39 -4.70 -28.29
N GLU A 62 -27.42 -3.36 -28.15
CA GLU A 62 -26.25 -2.46 -28.19
C GLU A 62 -25.66 -2.21 -26.79
N LYS A 63 -26.42 -2.52 -25.72
CA LYS A 63 -25.97 -2.35 -24.34
C LYS A 63 -24.85 -3.33 -23.99
N ILE A 64 -23.71 -2.84 -23.53
CA ILE A 64 -22.56 -3.68 -23.18
C ILE A 64 -22.63 -4.24 -21.75
N ASN A 65 -21.92 -5.34 -21.50
CA ASN A 65 -21.82 -5.94 -20.18
C ASN A 65 -21.19 -4.98 -19.15
N GLY A 66 -21.82 -4.90 -17.98
CA GLY A 66 -21.45 -4.02 -16.87
C GLY A 66 -21.83 -2.55 -17.08
N GLY A 67 -22.46 -2.20 -18.20
CA GLY A 67 -22.94 -0.85 -18.46
C GLY A 67 -24.17 -0.48 -17.64
N ILE A 68 -24.37 0.82 -17.42
CA ILE A 68 -25.58 1.39 -16.82
C ILE A 68 -26.15 2.39 -17.82
N TYR A 69 -27.44 2.28 -18.14
CA TYR A 69 -28.09 3.11 -19.15
C TYR A 69 -29.33 3.77 -18.55
N ASP A 70 -29.28 5.09 -18.48
CA ASP A 70 -30.40 5.94 -18.08
C ASP A 70 -30.36 7.20 -18.94
N LYS A 71 -31.45 7.45 -19.69
CA LYS A 71 -31.57 8.60 -20.59
C LYS A 71 -31.90 9.90 -19.84
N ASP A 72 -32.47 9.79 -18.64
CA ASP A 72 -32.91 10.92 -17.84
C ASP A 72 -31.81 11.38 -16.86
N PHE A 73 -30.76 10.58 -16.66
CA PHE A 73 -29.57 10.98 -15.90
C PHE A 73 -28.90 12.24 -16.48
N LEU A 74 -28.57 13.20 -15.61
CA LEU A 74 -28.00 14.51 -15.95
C LEU A 74 -28.93 15.39 -16.79
N SER A 75 -30.25 15.15 -16.73
CA SER A 75 -31.26 15.99 -17.40
C SER A 75 -31.63 17.23 -16.58
N GLN A 76 -31.71 17.09 -15.26
CA GLN A 76 -32.14 18.14 -14.33
C GLN A 76 -31.00 19.11 -13.98
N ASN A 77 -31.33 20.38 -13.75
CA ASN A 77 -30.33 21.38 -13.35
C ASN A 77 -29.63 21.02 -12.04
N GLN A 78 -30.32 20.37 -11.10
CA GLN A 78 -29.70 19.99 -9.83
C GLN A 78 -28.60 18.94 -10.02
N GLU A 79 -28.82 17.92 -10.85
CA GLU A 79 -27.80 16.91 -11.20
C GLU A 79 -26.64 17.53 -11.98
N LYS A 80 -26.95 18.46 -12.90
CA LYS A 80 -25.93 19.22 -13.65
C LYS A 80 -25.05 20.07 -12.73
N GLN A 81 -25.65 20.68 -11.69
CA GLN A 81 -24.93 21.45 -10.70
C GLN A 81 -24.03 20.54 -9.86
N GLU A 82 -24.56 19.40 -9.38
CA GLU A 82 -23.78 18.43 -8.61
C GLU A 82 -22.62 17.83 -9.43
N PHE A 83 -22.84 17.57 -10.72
CA PHE A 83 -21.78 17.16 -11.64
C PHE A 83 -20.69 18.24 -11.75
N MET A 84 -21.09 19.52 -11.93
CA MET A 84 -20.14 20.64 -12.01
C MET A 84 -19.32 20.76 -10.72
N ASP A 85 -19.98 20.72 -9.57
CA ASP A 85 -19.35 20.77 -8.24
C ASP A 85 -18.34 19.62 -8.08
N GLY A 86 -18.73 18.40 -8.47
CA GLY A 86 -17.88 17.22 -8.43
C GLY A 86 -16.63 17.35 -9.30
N VAL A 87 -16.76 17.78 -10.56
CA VAL A 87 -15.61 17.98 -11.45
C VAL A 87 -14.67 19.06 -10.91
N ILE A 88 -15.19 20.19 -10.45
CA ILE A 88 -14.39 21.28 -9.88
C ILE A 88 -13.64 20.80 -8.64
N LEU A 89 -14.32 20.09 -7.73
CA LEU A 89 -13.69 19.59 -6.50
C LEU A 89 -12.59 18.58 -6.78
N LEU A 90 -12.78 17.69 -7.76
CA LEU A 90 -11.76 16.73 -8.17
C LEU A 90 -10.54 17.42 -8.79
N LEU A 91 -10.74 18.43 -9.64
CA LEU A 91 -9.64 19.24 -10.17
C LEU A 91 -8.87 19.96 -9.07
N LYS A 92 -9.58 20.52 -8.07
CA LYS A 92 -8.95 21.14 -6.89
C LYS A 92 -8.14 20.16 -6.08
N ARG A 93 -8.69 18.98 -5.81
CA ARG A 93 -7.97 17.89 -5.13
C ARG A 93 -6.70 17.51 -5.87
N ILE A 94 -6.78 17.35 -7.19
CA ILE A 94 -5.61 17.05 -8.02
C ILE A 94 -4.57 18.18 -7.91
N ASN A 95 -4.99 19.43 -8.02
CA ASN A 95 -4.13 20.61 -7.91
C ASN A 95 -3.53 20.82 -6.50
N ASN A 96 -4.11 20.19 -5.47
CA ASN A 96 -3.63 20.27 -4.09
C ASN A 96 -2.40 19.37 -3.83
N THR A 97 -2.05 18.49 -4.77
CA THR A 97 -0.79 17.74 -4.72
C THR A 97 0.22 18.30 -5.71
N LEU A 98 1.51 18.24 -5.38
CA LEU A 98 2.57 18.80 -6.21
C LEU A 98 2.59 18.20 -7.64
N GLU A 99 2.48 16.88 -7.75
CA GLU A 99 2.50 16.20 -9.05
C GLU A 99 1.19 16.41 -9.82
N GLY A 100 0.04 16.49 -9.14
CA GLY A 100 -1.23 16.82 -9.80
C GLY A 100 -1.26 18.26 -10.31
N LYS A 101 -0.69 19.21 -9.55
CA LYS A 101 -0.50 20.59 -10.00
C LYS A 101 0.39 20.67 -11.25
N ARG A 102 1.53 19.97 -11.26
CA ARG A 102 2.40 19.87 -12.44
C ARG A 102 1.65 19.32 -13.65
N LEU A 103 0.84 18.27 -13.47
CA LEU A 103 0.05 17.69 -14.55
C LEU A 103 -0.97 18.70 -15.13
N LEU A 104 -1.74 19.39 -14.28
CA LEU A 104 -2.74 20.36 -14.72
C LEU A 104 -2.11 21.60 -15.39
N SER A 105 -1.00 22.10 -14.85
CA SER A 105 -0.24 23.17 -15.50
C SER A 105 0.32 22.71 -16.85
N LEU A 106 0.84 21.48 -16.94
CA LEU A 106 1.32 20.91 -18.21
C LEU A 106 0.19 20.83 -19.25
N ILE A 107 -1.00 20.37 -18.88
CA ILE A 107 -2.18 20.34 -19.76
C ILE A 107 -2.53 21.74 -20.28
N THR A 108 -2.36 22.75 -19.43
CA THR A 108 -2.61 24.15 -19.80
C THR A 108 -1.64 24.63 -20.88
N SER A 109 -0.34 24.33 -20.73
CA SER A 109 0.68 24.70 -21.72
C SER A 109 0.77 23.77 -22.93
N ALA A 110 0.16 22.58 -22.87
CA ALA A 110 0.17 21.59 -23.94
C ALA A 110 -0.76 21.95 -25.11
N VAL A 111 -0.74 23.21 -25.56
CA VAL A 111 -1.48 23.64 -26.76
C VAL A 111 -1.02 22.85 -27.98
N PRO A 112 -1.94 22.27 -28.78
CA PRO A 112 -1.62 21.72 -30.09
C PRO A 112 -0.80 22.68 -30.98
N PHE A 113 0.08 22.11 -31.78
CA PHE A 113 0.92 22.85 -32.71
C PHE A 113 0.04 23.49 -33.80
N PRO A 114 0.16 24.82 -34.05
CA PRO A 114 -0.66 25.50 -35.05
C PRO A 114 -0.24 25.10 -36.47
N ASN A 115 -1.19 25.16 -37.39
CA ASN A 115 -0.93 24.92 -38.82
C ASN A 115 -0.51 26.23 -39.47
N GLU A 116 0.47 26.16 -40.37
CA GLU A 116 0.79 27.28 -41.26
C GLU A 116 -0.20 27.29 -42.43
N ASP A 117 -0.87 28.42 -42.65
CA ASP A 117 -1.79 28.62 -43.76
C ASP A 117 -1.65 30.05 -44.27
N ASP A 118 -1.22 30.19 -45.53
CA ASP A 118 -0.83 31.46 -46.17
C ASP A 118 0.16 32.30 -45.34
N GLY A 119 1.18 31.65 -44.77
CA GLY A 119 2.22 32.31 -43.96
C GLY A 119 1.75 32.79 -42.59
N ILE A 120 0.57 32.34 -42.14
CA ILE A 120 0.01 32.67 -40.83
C ILE A 120 -0.21 31.38 -40.04
N TYR A 121 0.28 31.35 -38.80
CA TYR A 121 0.01 30.25 -37.87
C TYR A 121 -1.43 30.32 -37.34
N LYS A 122 -2.22 29.29 -37.65
CA LYS A 122 -3.62 29.12 -37.25
C LYS A 122 -3.77 27.96 -36.26
N GLN A 123 -4.47 28.20 -35.17
CA GLN A 123 -4.66 27.26 -34.06
C GLN A 123 -5.85 26.34 -34.30
N ASN A 124 -5.74 25.07 -33.92
CA ASN A 124 -6.86 24.10 -33.96
C ASN A 124 -7.54 23.91 -32.58
N ASN A 125 -6.98 24.49 -31.50
CA ASN A 125 -7.38 24.26 -30.11
C ASN A 125 -8.36 25.30 -29.55
N PHE A 126 -9.53 25.41 -30.18
CA PHE A 126 -10.57 26.36 -29.79
C PHE A 126 -11.99 25.77 -29.83
N ILE A 127 -12.87 26.36 -29.01
CA ILE A 127 -14.32 26.27 -29.12
C ILE A 127 -14.88 27.55 -29.73
N LEU A 128 -15.98 27.46 -30.47
CA LEU A 128 -16.57 28.58 -31.20
C LEU A 128 -17.94 28.93 -30.61
N SER A 129 -18.17 30.21 -30.31
CA SER A 129 -19.49 30.67 -29.83
C SER A 129 -20.53 30.57 -30.94
N ASP A 130 -21.68 29.97 -30.65
CA ASP A 130 -22.81 29.85 -31.57
C ASP A 130 -23.38 31.22 -31.99
N LYS A 131 -23.32 32.21 -31.09
CA LYS A 131 -23.89 33.54 -31.31
C LYS A 131 -22.90 34.55 -31.86
N THR A 132 -21.70 34.60 -31.29
CA THR A 132 -20.71 35.65 -31.61
C THR A 132 -19.67 35.20 -32.62
N PHE A 133 -19.58 33.90 -32.90
CA PHE A 133 -18.52 33.27 -33.69
C PHE A 133 -17.09 33.55 -33.15
N LYS A 134 -16.98 34.07 -31.93
CA LYS A 134 -15.70 34.27 -31.25
C LYS A 134 -15.12 32.91 -30.86
N ALA A 135 -13.84 32.74 -31.12
CA ALA A 135 -13.08 31.55 -30.72
C ALA A 135 -12.53 31.72 -29.30
N TYR A 136 -12.48 30.62 -28.54
CA TYR A 136 -11.92 30.55 -27.18
C TYR A 136 -11.01 29.35 -27.06
N THR A 137 -9.81 29.52 -26.50
CA THR A 137 -8.83 28.43 -26.39
C THR A 137 -9.34 27.30 -25.49
N SER A 138 -9.20 26.07 -25.96
CA SER A 138 -9.53 24.86 -25.22
C SER A 138 -8.59 23.72 -25.60
N ASN A 139 -7.95 23.14 -24.59
CA ASN A 139 -7.18 21.91 -24.72
C ASN A 139 -8.02 20.70 -24.29
N ILE A 140 -8.83 20.88 -23.24
CA ILE A 140 -9.70 19.84 -22.69
C ILE A 140 -11.12 20.36 -22.52
N ILE A 141 -12.09 19.54 -22.92
CA ILE A 141 -13.52 19.74 -22.65
C ILE A 141 -14.04 18.51 -21.90
N ILE A 142 -14.51 18.69 -20.67
CA ILE A 142 -15.04 17.62 -19.81
C ILE A 142 -16.57 17.64 -19.88
N PHE A 143 -17.16 16.58 -20.42
CA PHE A 143 -18.58 16.31 -20.47
C PHE A 143 -18.97 15.29 -19.40
N GLY A 144 -20.28 15.21 -19.12
CA GLY A 144 -20.86 14.03 -18.48
C GLY A 144 -20.75 12.78 -19.36
N PRO A 145 -21.18 11.62 -18.86
CA PRO A 145 -21.10 10.37 -19.61
C PRO A 145 -21.93 10.42 -20.88
N GLY A 146 -21.56 9.56 -21.84
CA GLY A 146 -22.36 9.28 -23.03
C GLY A 146 -23.51 8.33 -22.71
N ALA A 147 -23.81 7.36 -23.58
CA ALA A 147 -24.93 6.42 -23.38
C ALA A 147 -24.75 5.59 -22.11
N ASN A 148 -23.56 5.01 -21.94
CA ASN A 148 -23.18 4.23 -20.77
C ASN A 148 -22.66 5.14 -19.65
N LEU A 149 -23.35 5.17 -18.51
CA LEU A 149 -23.07 6.08 -17.40
C LEU A 149 -21.77 5.81 -16.65
N VAL A 150 -21.20 4.61 -16.79
CA VAL A 150 -20.03 4.16 -15.99
C VAL A 150 -18.78 3.99 -16.85
N GLU A 151 -18.81 4.50 -18.08
CA GLU A 151 -17.71 4.41 -19.03
C GLU A 151 -17.08 5.78 -19.25
N ASN A 152 -15.94 5.98 -18.58
CA ASN A 152 -15.10 7.13 -18.80
C ASN A 152 -14.26 6.92 -20.07
N LYS A 153 -14.22 7.93 -20.95
CA LYS A 153 -13.48 7.87 -22.21
C LYS A 153 -12.91 9.23 -22.60
N VAL A 154 -11.87 9.18 -23.42
CA VAL A 154 -11.21 10.36 -23.98
C VAL A 154 -11.23 10.24 -25.49
N ILE A 155 -11.74 11.26 -26.16
CA ILE A 155 -11.97 11.28 -27.59
C ILE A 155 -11.09 12.39 -28.18
N ALA A 156 -10.27 12.03 -29.15
CA ALA A 156 -9.51 12.98 -29.94
C ALA A 156 -10.44 13.75 -30.89
N PHE A 157 -10.30 15.08 -30.95
CA PHE A 157 -11.12 15.88 -31.86
C PHE A 157 -10.82 15.57 -33.34
N ASN A 158 -9.54 15.38 -33.67
CA ASN A 158 -9.06 14.85 -34.95
C ASN A 158 -8.01 13.75 -34.71
N SER A 159 -8.34 12.51 -35.07
CA SER A 159 -7.45 11.36 -34.80
C SER A 159 -6.12 11.42 -35.56
N GLY A 160 -6.10 12.00 -36.77
CA GLY A 160 -4.85 12.15 -37.53
C GLY A 160 -3.88 13.12 -36.86
N ASP A 161 -4.39 14.26 -36.38
CA ASP A 161 -3.59 15.24 -35.63
C ASP A 161 -3.17 14.70 -34.25
N ALA A 162 -3.92 13.75 -33.69
CA ALA A 162 -3.53 13.05 -32.46
C ALA A 162 -2.34 12.08 -32.65
N GLU A 163 -1.97 11.70 -33.87
CA GLU A 163 -0.93 10.70 -34.17
C GLU A 163 0.30 11.26 -34.92
N ASN A 164 0.20 12.47 -35.48
CA ASN A 164 1.21 13.04 -36.37
C ASN A 164 2.21 14.00 -35.70
N GLY A 165 2.10 14.26 -34.40
CA GLY A 165 2.95 15.17 -33.61
C GLY A 165 2.42 16.61 -33.49
N LEU A 166 1.35 16.98 -34.22
CA LEU A 166 0.72 18.30 -34.06
C LEU A 166 -0.06 18.38 -32.75
N GLY A 167 -0.90 17.38 -32.52
CA GLY A 167 -1.83 17.31 -31.41
C GLY A 167 -3.21 17.92 -31.70
N THR A 168 -4.16 17.58 -30.83
CA THR A 168 -5.57 17.97 -30.98
C THR A 168 -6.27 18.12 -29.63
N ILE A 169 -7.43 18.79 -29.62
CA ILE A 169 -8.28 18.93 -28.43
C ILE A 169 -8.76 17.55 -27.98
N SER A 170 -8.85 17.35 -26.66
CA SER A 170 -9.46 16.16 -26.08
C SER A 170 -10.84 16.45 -25.49
N GLU A 171 -11.82 15.65 -25.88
CA GLU A 171 -13.13 15.59 -25.24
C GLU A 171 -13.15 14.43 -24.23
N ILE A 172 -13.40 14.72 -22.96
CA ILE A 172 -13.47 13.72 -21.89
C ILE A 172 -14.94 13.49 -21.55
N CYS A 173 -15.40 12.25 -21.58
CA CYS A 173 -16.67 11.86 -20.96
C CYS A 173 -16.35 11.28 -19.59
N PHE A 174 -16.90 11.87 -18.53
CA PHE A 174 -16.55 11.52 -17.16
C PHE A 174 -17.79 11.32 -16.28
N GLN A 175 -17.69 10.37 -15.35
CA GLN A 175 -18.69 10.12 -14.32
C GLN A 175 -18.11 10.37 -12.92
N PRO A 176 -18.36 11.54 -12.31
CA PRO A 176 -17.99 11.82 -10.92
C PRO A 176 -19.01 11.27 -9.90
N LEU A 177 -20.28 11.12 -10.26
CA LEU A 177 -21.37 10.89 -9.31
C LEU A 177 -21.52 9.43 -8.89
N LEU A 178 -20.82 8.51 -9.57
CA LEU A 178 -20.81 7.09 -9.25
C LEU A 178 -19.38 6.60 -9.10
N THR A 179 -19.12 5.83 -8.05
CA THR A 179 -17.91 5.02 -7.89
C THR A 179 -18.29 3.54 -7.73
N TYR A 180 -17.29 2.66 -7.65
CA TYR A 180 -17.47 1.26 -7.32
C TYR A 180 -16.55 0.84 -6.19
N LYS A 181 -16.94 -0.19 -5.44
CA LYS A 181 -16.07 -0.83 -4.46
C LYS A 181 -15.17 -1.85 -5.16
N PHE A 182 -13.92 -1.96 -4.75
CA PHE A 182 -12.98 -2.98 -5.19
C PHE A 182 -12.33 -3.61 -3.96
N GLY A 183 -12.71 -4.86 -3.65
CA GLY A 183 -12.35 -5.48 -2.38
C GLY A 183 -12.90 -4.68 -1.20
N ASP A 184 -12.02 -4.15 -0.37
CA ASP A 184 -12.32 -3.41 0.86
C ASP A 184 -12.52 -1.90 0.67
N TYR A 185 -12.20 -1.33 -0.51
CA TYR A 185 -12.15 0.12 -0.68
C TYR A 185 -12.96 0.64 -1.89
N PHE A 186 -13.40 1.89 -1.82
CA PHE A 186 -14.02 2.61 -2.94
C PHE A 186 -12.98 3.20 -3.89
N GLN A 187 -13.18 3.02 -5.20
CA GLN A 187 -12.34 3.64 -6.22
C GLN A 187 -12.41 5.16 -6.09
N ASP A 188 -11.26 5.82 -5.96
CA ASP A 188 -11.23 7.29 -5.89
C ASP A 188 -11.46 7.89 -7.29
N PRO A 189 -12.55 8.66 -7.52
CA PRO A 189 -12.83 9.29 -8.81
C PRO A 189 -11.72 10.25 -9.27
N ALA A 190 -10.87 10.76 -8.37
CA ALA A 190 -9.71 11.56 -8.75
C ALA A 190 -8.71 10.76 -9.60
N LEU A 191 -8.52 9.46 -9.31
CA LEU A 191 -7.67 8.59 -10.13
C LEU A 191 -8.29 8.33 -11.51
N ASP A 192 -9.61 8.19 -11.59
CA ASP A 192 -10.30 7.98 -12.86
C ASP A 192 -10.26 9.23 -13.74
N LEU A 193 -10.35 10.43 -13.13
CA LEU A 193 -10.14 11.68 -13.84
C LEU A 193 -8.68 11.84 -14.30
N LEU A 194 -7.71 11.55 -13.42
CA LEU A 194 -6.29 11.54 -13.76
C LEU A 194 -5.99 10.64 -14.96
N LYS A 195 -6.66 9.48 -15.06
CA LYS A 195 -6.51 8.55 -16.18
C LYS A 195 -6.89 9.22 -17.50
N CYS A 196 -8.00 9.95 -17.49
CA CYS A 196 -8.48 10.69 -18.66
C CYS A 196 -7.55 11.87 -19.00
N LEU A 197 -7.07 12.58 -17.98
CA LEU A 197 -6.14 13.70 -18.15
C LEU A 197 -4.78 13.24 -18.71
N ILE A 198 -4.23 12.12 -18.24
CA ILE A 198 -3.00 11.56 -18.81
C ILE A 198 -3.22 11.16 -20.27
N LYS A 199 -4.32 10.46 -20.58
CA LYS A 199 -4.65 10.09 -21.96
C LYS A 199 -4.78 11.31 -22.88
N SER A 200 -5.38 12.40 -22.39
CA SER A 200 -5.49 13.64 -23.15
C SER A 200 -4.14 14.26 -23.51
N LEU A 201 -3.08 14.05 -22.71
CA LEU A 201 -1.74 14.52 -23.05
C LEU A 201 -1.18 13.81 -24.29
N TYR A 202 -1.46 12.53 -24.49
CA TYR A 202 -1.05 11.83 -25.71
C TYR A 202 -1.65 12.51 -26.95
N TYR A 203 -2.91 12.93 -26.85
CA TYR A 203 -3.61 13.59 -27.95
C TYR A 203 -3.16 15.04 -28.15
N LEU A 204 -2.93 15.78 -27.06
CA LEU A 204 -2.43 17.15 -27.11
C LEU A 204 -1.01 17.26 -27.68
N TYR A 205 -0.18 16.21 -27.52
CA TYR A 205 1.17 16.13 -28.09
C TYR A 205 1.22 15.48 -29.47
N GLY A 206 0.11 14.92 -29.95
CA GLY A 206 0.08 14.24 -31.26
C GLY A 206 0.83 12.91 -31.26
N ILE A 207 0.86 12.23 -30.11
CA ILE A 207 1.62 10.98 -29.89
C ILE A 207 0.70 9.82 -29.49
N LYS A 208 -0.58 9.86 -29.85
CA LYS A 208 -1.51 8.73 -29.70
C LYS A 208 -0.84 7.45 -30.23
N VAL A 209 -0.92 6.40 -29.44
CA VAL A 209 -0.36 5.11 -29.84
C VAL A 209 -1.27 4.49 -30.91
N PRO A 210 -0.71 3.92 -31.98
CA PRO A 210 -1.48 3.16 -32.96
C PRO A 210 -2.33 2.04 -32.32
N GLU A 211 -3.55 1.84 -32.81
CA GLU A 211 -4.49 0.85 -32.26
C GLU A 211 -3.96 -0.59 -32.36
N ASP A 212 -3.14 -0.88 -33.38
CA ASP A 212 -2.54 -2.17 -33.66
C ASP A 212 -1.30 -2.47 -32.79
N PHE A 213 -0.73 -1.47 -32.11
CA PHE A 213 0.34 -1.70 -31.16
C PHE A 213 -0.21 -2.27 -29.84
N THR A 214 -0.39 -3.58 -29.84
CA THR A 214 -1.00 -4.34 -28.76
C THR A 214 -0.07 -5.41 -28.18
N LEU A 215 -0.39 -5.86 -26.97
CA LEU A 215 0.30 -6.95 -26.28
C LEU A 215 -0.70 -7.97 -25.75
N PRO A 216 -0.33 -9.27 -25.71
CA PRO A 216 -1.04 -10.24 -24.90
C PRO A 216 -1.11 -9.77 -23.45
N TYR A 217 -2.33 -9.69 -22.93
CA TYR A 217 -2.60 -9.19 -21.59
C TYR A 217 -3.08 -10.30 -20.66
N ARG A 218 -3.90 -11.24 -21.15
CA ARG A 218 -4.43 -12.34 -20.35
C ARG A 218 -4.69 -13.58 -21.21
N LEU A 219 -4.35 -14.77 -20.70
CA LEU A 219 -4.83 -16.03 -21.28
C LEU A 219 -6.34 -16.16 -21.04
N THR A 220 -7.12 -16.34 -22.11
CA THR A 220 -8.56 -16.53 -22.00
C THR A 220 -8.93 -17.94 -21.55
N ASN A 221 -10.15 -18.14 -21.08
CA ASN A 221 -10.67 -19.44 -20.64
C ASN A 221 -11.27 -20.27 -21.77
N ASN A 222 -11.05 -19.88 -23.03
CA ASN A 222 -11.64 -20.59 -24.18
C ASN A 222 -11.20 -22.07 -24.19
N PRO A 223 -12.09 -23.05 -23.98
CA PRO A 223 -11.69 -24.45 -23.86
C PRO A 223 -11.20 -25.04 -25.20
N ASP A 224 -11.61 -24.43 -26.32
CA ASP A 224 -11.42 -24.98 -27.66
C ASP A 224 -10.05 -24.60 -28.27
N LYS A 225 -9.40 -23.54 -27.77
CA LYS A 225 -8.13 -23.03 -28.30
C LYS A 225 -7.33 -22.18 -27.29
N THR A 226 -6.04 -22.02 -27.58
CA THR A 226 -5.20 -21.00 -26.93
C THR A 226 -5.49 -19.64 -27.55
N GLU A 227 -6.07 -18.74 -26.76
CA GLU A 227 -6.49 -17.41 -27.17
C GLU A 227 -6.13 -16.40 -26.08
N TYR A 228 -5.67 -15.22 -26.47
CA TYR A 228 -5.25 -14.17 -25.56
C TYR A 228 -6.13 -12.94 -25.69
N SER A 229 -6.51 -12.34 -24.57
CA SER A 229 -6.98 -10.96 -24.56
C SER A 229 -5.80 -10.03 -24.80
N GLN A 230 -5.95 -9.02 -25.64
CA GLN A 230 -4.91 -8.03 -25.93
C GLN A 230 -5.22 -6.67 -25.30
N VAL A 231 -4.16 -5.95 -24.93
CA VAL A 231 -4.25 -4.56 -24.44
C VAL A 231 -3.45 -3.65 -25.38
N ASN A 232 -3.98 -2.47 -25.66
CA ASN A 232 -3.24 -1.43 -26.38
C ASN A 232 -2.11 -0.88 -25.50
N MET A 233 -0.95 -0.57 -26.10
CA MET A 233 0.20 -0.08 -25.34
C MET A 233 -0.08 1.25 -24.63
N GLU A 234 -0.89 2.15 -25.20
CA GLU A 234 -1.33 3.39 -24.53
C GLU A 234 -2.03 3.08 -23.20
N ASP A 235 -2.97 2.13 -23.24
CA ASP A 235 -3.76 1.73 -22.08
C ASP A 235 -2.90 1.05 -21.01
N LEU A 236 -1.91 0.27 -21.41
CA LEU A 236 -0.94 -0.35 -20.50
C LEU A 236 -0.05 0.71 -19.84
N LEU A 237 0.49 1.65 -20.62
CA LEU A 237 1.32 2.75 -20.13
C LEU A 237 0.55 3.60 -19.12
N ILE A 238 -0.67 4.03 -19.45
CA ILE A 238 -1.49 4.90 -18.59
C ILE A 238 -1.95 4.18 -17.32
N SER A 239 -2.29 2.88 -17.42
CA SER A 239 -2.71 2.12 -16.23
C SER A 239 -1.53 1.90 -15.29
N GLY A 240 -0.35 1.58 -15.83
CA GLY A 240 0.83 1.25 -15.04
C GLY A 240 0.64 -0.06 -14.28
N GLY A 241 1.07 -0.09 -13.02
CA GLY A 241 0.90 -1.24 -12.13
C GLY A 241 1.84 -2.39 -12.45
N ASP A 242 1.48 -3.56 -11.94
CA ASP A 242 2.34 -4.74 -11.98
C ASP A 242 2.42 -5.33 -13.40
N ASP A 243 1.39 -5.12 -14.23
CA ASP A 243 1.39 -5.54 -15.63
C ASP A 243 2.47 -4.79 -16.44
N LEU A 244 2.59 -3.47 -16.24
CA LEU A 244 3.65 -2.69 -16.88
C LEU A 244 5.02 -3.07 -16.32
N ASN A 245 5.12 -3.42 -15.03
CA ASN A 245 6.37 -3.90 -14.46
C ASN A 245 6.77 -5.26 -15.06
N ALA A 246 5.83 -6.18 -15.31
CA ALA A 246 6.12 -7.45 -15.97
C ALA A 246 6.58 -7.24 -17.43
N ALA A 247 5.93 -6.33 -18.16
CA ALA A 247 6.23 -6.08 -19.57
C ALA A 247 7.43 -5.14 -19.81
N GLY A 248 7.62 -4.12 -18.97
CA GLY A 248 8.49 -2.95 -19.18
C GLY A 248 9.89 -3.05 -18.58
N GLN A 249 10.43 -4.26 -18.41
CA GLN A 249 11.76 -4.46 -17.84
C GLN A 249 12.88 -4.04 -18.80
N ARG A 250 14.01 -3.59 -18.24
CA ARG A 250 15.19 -3.15 -19.01
C ARG A 250 16.32 -4.17 -18.96
N PRO A 251 16.98 -4.49 -20.08
CA PRO A 251 16.75 -3.99 -21.45
C PRO A 251 15.38 -4.39 -22.02
N TYR A 252 14.78 -3.51 -22.84
CA TYR A 252 13.43 -3.77 -23.37
C TYR A 252 13.46 -4.92 -24.36
N TRP A 253 12.67 -5.95 -24.06
CA TRP A 253 12.45 -7.08 -24.98
C TRP A 253 11.41 -6.72 -26.04
N LEU A 254 10.45 -5.85 -25.70
CA LEU A 254 9.44 -5.33 -26.61
C LEU A 254 9.98 -4.17 -27.44
N TRP A 255 9.84 -4.25 -28.76
CA TRP A 255 10.21 -3.19 -29.69
C TRP A 255 9.11 -2.88 -30.70
N ASN A 256 8.90 -1.59 -30.95
CA ASN A 256 8.00 -1.04 -31.95
C ASN A 256 8.48 0.35 -32.35
N ASN A 257 8.49 0.67 -33.65
CA ASN A 257 8.96 1.95 -34.18
C ASN A 257 8.27 3.17 -33.56
N TYR A 258 7.06 3.03 -33.02
CA TYR A 258 6.30 4.09 -32.36
C TYR A 258 7.15 5.00 -31.45
N PHE A 259 7.99 4.45 -30.57
CA PHE A 259 8.74 5.28 -29.61
C PHE A 259 9.82 6.14 -30.29
N ILE A 260 10.44 5.63 -31.36
CA ILE A 260 11.40 6.40 -32.15
C ILE A 260 10.64 7.42 -32.99
N ASP A 261 9.61 6.98 -33.72
CA ASP A 261 8.83 7.84 -34.61
C ASP A 261 8.15 9.00 -33.84
N ALA A 262 7.60 8.73 -32.66
CA ALA A 262 6.98 9.75 -31.82
C ALA A 262 8.01 10.75 -31.29
N LYS A 263 9.22 10.29 -30.94
CA LYS A 263 10.32 11.18 -30.54
C LYS A 263 10.80 12.02 -31.72
N ASP A 264 11.01 11.42 -32.88
CA ASP A 264 11.46 12.12 -34.09
C ASP A 264 10.43 13.18 -34.53
N LYS A 265 9.14 12.86 -34.45
CA LYS A 265 8.05 13.84 -34.67
C LYS A 265 8.10 14.97 -33.66
N PHE A 266 8.26 14.67 -32.36
CA PHE A 266 8.36 15.68 -31.31
C PHE A 266 9.56 16.61 -31.53
N ASP A 267 10.74 16.05 -31.79
CA ASP A 267 11.98 16.79 -32.03
C ASP A 267 11.87 17.66 -33.30
N LYS A 268 11.23 17.15 -34.37
CA LYS A 268 10.92 17.94 -35.58
C LYS A 268 10.08 19.19 -35.26
N TYR A 269 8.97 19.05 -34.54
CA TYR A 269 8.13 20.21 -34.23
C TYR A 269 8.78 21.17 -33.23
N LYS A 270 9.61 20.64 -32.32
CA LYS A 270 10.45 21.45 -31.45
C LYS A 270 11.43 22.30 -32.26
N GLU A 271 12.10 21.71 -33.24
CA GLU A 271 13.04 22.41 -34.12
C GLU A 271 12.34 23.51 -34.94
N ILE A 272 11.16 23.21 -35.51
CA ILE A 272 10.34 24.22 -36.22
C ILE A 272 9.97 25.36 -35.28
N TYR A 273 9.58 25.05 -34.04
CA TYR A 273 9.27 26.09 -33.05
C TYR A 273 10.48 26.98 -32.74
N GLU A 274 11.61 26.36 -32.38
CA GLU A 274 12.82 27.07 -31.94
C GLU A 274 13.45 27.90 -33.06
N ASN A 275 13.49 27.37 -34.28
CA ASN A 275 14.21 27.98 -35.40
C ASN A 275 13.35 28.87 -36.30
N GLN A 276 12.01 28.73 -36.28
CA GLN A 276 11.12 29.47 -37.18
C GLN A 276 10.06 30.25 -36.39
N MET A 277 9.18 29.55 -35.67
CA MET A 277 8.00 30.18 -35.05
C MET A 277 8.34 31.18 -33.95
N LYS A 278 9.27 30.82 -33.05
CA LYS A 278 9.66 31.68 -31.91
C LYS A 278 10.26 33.02 -32.37
N LEU A 279 10.77 33.06 -33.61
CA LEU A 279 11.37 34.25 -34.22
C LEU A 279 10.37 35.05 -35.08
N ASP A 280 9.15 34.52 -35.33
CA ASP A 280 8.14 35.19 -36.14
C ASP A 280 7.45 36.31 -35.32
N PRO A 281 7.57 37.59 -35.73
CA PRO A 281 6.92 38.71 -35.03
C PRO A 281 5.38 38.67 -35.10
N ASN A 282 4.80 37.87 -36.00
CA ASN A 282 3.34 37.72 -36.14
C ASN A 282 2.75 36.62 -35.25
N LEU A 283 3.60 35.82 -34.59
CA LEU A 283 3.14 34.82 -33.63
C LEU A 283 2.69 35.50 -32.34
N GLU A 284 1.50 35.14 -31.86
CA GLU A 284 0.99 35.68 -30.61
C GLU A 284 1.90 35.25 -29.44
N ILE A 285 2.31 36.23 -28.61
CA ILE A 285 3.36 36.02 -27.60
C ILE A 285 2.96 34.98 -26.55
N ASN A 286 1.69 34.95 -26.13
CA ASN A 286 1.25 33.99 -25.13
C ASN A 286 1.18 32.57 -25.71
N LEU A 287 0.79 32.40 -26.97
CA LEU A 287 0.89 31.13 -27.71
C LEU A 287 2.34 30.65 -27.76
N SER A 288 3.29 31.54 -28.10
CA SER A 288 4.72 31.20 -28.09
C SER A 288 5.18 30.74 -26.69
N ASN A 289 4.80 31.45 -25.64
CA ASN A 289 5.17 31.08 -24.27
C ASN A 289 4.60 29.71 -23.86
N HIS A 290 3.36 29.38 -24.26
CA HIS A 290 2.81 28.04 -24.00
C HIS A 290 3.56 26.95 -24.80
N LEU A 291 3.90 27.20 -26.07
CA LEU A 291 4.69 26.28 -26.89
C LEU A 291 6.09 26.05 -26.30
N GLU A 292 6.75 27.08 -25.78
CA GLU A 292 8.03 26.93 -25.08
C GLU A 292 7.93 25.94 -23.93
N GLN A 293 6.89 26.06 -23.10
CA GLN A 293 6.68 25.15 -21.98
C GLN A 293 6.27 23.74 -22.43
N LYS A 294 5.54 23.60 -23.54
CA LYS A 294 5.23 22.30 -24.18
C LYS A 294 6.52 21.57 -24.60
N PHE A 295 7.51 22.28 -25.15
CA PHE A 295 8.75 21.68 -25.66
C PHE A 295 9.89 21.57 -24.63
N ASN A 296 9.69 22.10 -23.42
CA ASN A 296 10.60 21.90 -22.28
C ASN A 296 10.57 20.47 -21.71
N ILE A 297 9.51 19.70 -22.00
CA ILE A 297 9.38 18.36 -21.46
C ILE A 297 10.20 17.35 -22.29
N ASN A 298 10.60 16.26 -21.66
CA ASN A 298 11.03 15.07 -22.37
C ASN A 298 9.83 14.14 -22.65
N ILE A 299 9.63 13.72 -23.90
CA ILE A 299 8.52 12.83 -24.28
C ILE A 299 8.46 11.54 -23.44
N SER A 300 9.61 11.04 -22.97
CA SER A 300 9.68 9.88 -22.08
C SER A 300 9.04 10.10 -20.70
N GLU A 301 8.93 11.34 -20.23
CA GLU A 301 8.17 11.67 -19.02
C GLU A 301 6.68 11.35 -19.23
N LEU A 302 6.12 11.66 -20.40
CA LEU A 302 4.71 11.36 -20.71
C LEU A 302 4.44 9.84 -20.70
N TRP A 303 5.33 9.04 -21.28
CA TRP A 303 5.18 7.58 -21.27
C TRP A 303 5.28 6.96 -19.88
N SER A 304 5.88 7.67 -18.91
CA SER A 304 5.97 7.22 -17.52
C SER A 304 4.84 7.69 -16.62
N LEU A 305 3.99 8.59 -17.10
CA LEU A 305 2.80 9.02 -16.37
C LEU A 305 1.76 7.89 -16.37
N ASN A 306 1.41 7.43 -15.18
CA ASN A 306 0.44 6.36 -15.02
C ASN A 306 -0.29 6.42 -13.68
N ILE A 307 -1.41 5.73 -13.60
CA ILE A 307 -2.28 5.72 -12.42
C ILE A 307 -1.59 5.12 -11.21
N SER A 308 -0.78 4.07 -11.36
CA SER A 308 -0.07 3.48 -10.24
C SER A 308 0.90 4.47 -9.55
N ASN A 309 1.56 5.32 -10.34
CA ASN A 309 2.45 6.37 -9.84
C ASN A 309 1.68 7.47 -9.12
N PHE A 310 0.52 7.89 -9.64
CA PHE A 310 -0.32 8.89 -8.97
C PHE A 310 -1.00 8.33 -7.71
N ALA A 311 -1.47 7.08 -7.73
CA ALA A 311 -2.01 6.43 -6.55
C ALA A 311 -1.00 6.44 -5.39
N ARG A 312 0.29 6.22 -5.68
CA ARG A 312 1.37 6.37 -4.70
C ARG A 312 1.49 7.81 -4.17
N THR A 313 1.54 8.81 -5.06
CA THR A 313 1.70 10.21 -4.66
C THR A 313 0.50 10.75 -3.85
N PHE A 314 -0.70 10.25 -4.13
CA PHE A 314 -1.92 10.63 -3.42
C PHE A 314 -2.23 9.74 -2.20
N ASN A 315 -1.41 8.73 -1.93
CA ASN A 315 -1.64 7.69 -0.92
C ASN A 315 -3.02 7.00 -1.07
N LEU A 316 -3.31 6.50 -2.27
CA LEU A 316 -4.58 5.87 -2.62
C LEU A 316 -4.41 4.39 -2.98
N LYS A 317 -5.40 3.60 -2.61
CA LYS A 317 -5.61 2.24 -3.09
C LYS A 317 -6.11 2.27 -4.54
N SER A 318 -5.52 1.43 -5.38
CA SER A 318 -5.95 1.21 -6.77
C SER A 318 -5.67 -0.23 -7.21
N PRO A 319 -6.40 -0.77 -8.21
CA PRO A 319 -6.14 -2.10 -8.74
C PRO A 319 -4.74 -2.17 -9.37
N ARG A 320 -3.93 -3.15 -8.94
CA ARG A 320 -2.50 -3.26 -9.30
C ARG A 320 -2.23 -4.05 -10.58
N SER A 321 -3.09 -5.03 -10.86
CA SER A 321 -2.85 -6.04 -11.90
C SER A 321 -4.12 -6.27 -12.70
N PHE A 322 -3.97 -6.48 -13.99
CA PHE A 322 -5.03 -6.72 -14.95
C PHE A 322 -6.15 -5.66 -14.90
N TYR A 323 -5.79 -4.38 -14.67
CA TYR A 323 -6.75 -3.29 -14.48
C TYR A 323 -7.76 -3.19 -15.63
N LYS A 324 -7.31 -3.42 -16.86
CA LYS A 324 -8.17 -3.39 -18.05
C LYS A 324 -9.06 -4.63 -18.22
N ALA A 325 -8.72 -5.73 -17.57
CA ALA A 325 -9.49 -6.99 -17.62
C ALA A 325 -10.34 -7.22 -16.36
N LEU A 326 -10.52 -6.21 -15.50
CA LEU A 326 -11.28 -6.34 -14.24
C LEU A 326 -12.71 -6.84 -14.42
N LYS A 327 -13.38 -6.58 -15.56
CA LYS A 327 -14.75 -7.05 -15.82
C LYS A 327 -14.88 -8.57 -15.81
N TYR A 328 -13.79 -9.28 -16.14
CA TYR A 328 -13.71 -10.74 -16.08
C TYR A 328 -13.62 -11.24 -14.63
N TYR A 329 -12.84 -10.55 -13.77
CA TYR A 329 -12.56 -10.99 -12.41
C TYR A 329 -13.57 -10.50 -11.35
N TYR A 330 -14.24 -9.36 -11.60
CA TYR A 330 -14.99 -8.66 -10.57
C TYR A 330 -16.26 -8.01 -11.11
N ARG A 331 -17.40 -8.30 -10.47
CA ARG A 331 -18.68 -7.63 -10.73
C ARG A 331 -18.79 -6.37 -9.88
N LYS A 332 -18.63 -5.22 -10.55
CA LYS A 332 -18.73 -3.91 -9.90
C LYS A 332 -20.14 -3.66 -9.38
N LYS A 333 -20.23 -3.31 -8.11
CA LYS A 333 -21.37 -2.63 -7.51
C LYS A 333 -21.08 -1.14 -7.46
N TYR A 334 -22.06 -0.31 -7.79
CA TYR A 334 -21.88 1.13 -7.89
C TYR A 334 -22.52 1.88 -6.73
N TYR A 335 -21.87 2.94 -6.29
CA TYR A 335 -22.25 3.74 -5.13
C TYR A 335 -22.27 5.21 -5.50
N LYS A 336 -23.24 5.95 -4.96
CA LYS A 336 -23.39 7.39 -5.22
C LYS A 336 -22.37 8.19 -4.42
N ILE A 337 -21.84 9.26 -5.04
CA ILE A 337 -20.97 10.23 -4.39
C ILE A 337 -21.64 11.59 -4.42
N HIS A 338 -21.80 12.19 -3.25
CA HIS A 338 -22.32 13.54 -3.09
C HIS A 338 -21.19 14.52 -2.72
N TYR A 339 -21.11 15.62 -3.46
CA TYR A 339 -20.03 16.62 -3.35
C TYR A 339 -20.45 17.91 -2.64
N ASN A 340 -21.75 18.13 -2.47
CA ASN A 340 -22.29 19.32 -1.84
C ASN A 340 -23.14 18.98 -0.60
N GLU A 341 -23.31 19.98 0.26
CA GLU A 341 -23.99 19.80 1.55
C GLU A 341 -25.47 19.44 1.39
N ILE A 342 -26.10 19.83 0.27
CA ILE A 342 -27.53 19.60 -0.01
C ILE A 342 -27.87 18.11 0.04
N PHE A 343 -26.98 17.25 -0.46
CA PHE A 343 -27.18 15.81 -0.52
C PHE A 343 -26.47 15.02 0.59
N GLY A 344 -25.72 15.71 1.45
CA GLY A 344 -24.86 15.10 2.46
C GLY A 344 -23.50 14.71 1.88
N THR A 345 -22.56 15.65 1.92
CA THR A 345 -21.20 15.52 1.37
C THR A 345 -20.51 14.24 1.84
N ASN A 346 -20.00 13.44 0.90
CA ASN A 346 -19.18 12.26 1.19
C ASN A 346 -17.71 12.44 0.75
N TYR A 347 -17.41 13.54 0.07
CA TYR A 347 -16.11 13.77 -0.57
C TYR A 347 -15.69 15.24 -0.44
N ASN A 348 -14.41 15.49 -0.14
CA ASN A 348 -13.84 16.82 0.00
C ASN A 348 -12.48 16.93 -0.74
N ILE A 349 -11.77 18.05 -0.57
CA ILE A 349 -10.47 18.27 -1.23
C ILE A 349 -9.39 17.23 -0.84
N TYR A 350 -9.55 16.58 0.32
CA TYR A 350 -8.69 15.51 0.83
C TYR A 350 -9.17 14.10 0.47
N GLY A 351 -10.29 13.95 -0.23
CA GLY A 351 -10.80 12.67 -0.75
C GLY A 351 -12.14 12.30 -0.14
N PHE A 352 -12.44 11.01 -0.07
CA PHE A 352 -13.59 10.54 0.69
C PHE A 352 -13.46 10.93 2.17
N ILE A 353 -14.57 11.37 2.77
CA ILE A 353 -14.67 11.50 4.22
C ILE A 353 -14.48 10.10 4.82
N ASP A 354 -13.61 9.98 5.83
CA ASP A 354 -13.16 8.72 6.43
C ASP A 354 -12.33 7.80 5.50
N GLY A 355 -11.85 8.31 4.36
CA GLY A 355 -10.94 7.58 3.46
C GLY A 355 -11.62 6.49 2.62
N GLN A 356 -10.87 5.80 1.76
CA GLN A 356 -11.47 4.89 0.77
C GLN A 356 -12.10 3.62 1.36
N VAL A 357 -11.69 3.20 2.57
CA VAL A 357 -12.17 1.94 3.19
C VAL A 357 -13.44 2.19 4.00
N ASN A 358 -13.45 3.25 4.81
CA ASN A 358 -14.50 3.52 5.80
C ASN A 358 -15.55 4.53 5.32
N ALA A 359 -15.44 5.04 4.09
CA ALA A 359 -16.44 5.95 3.54
C ALA A 359 -17.84 5.33 3.58
N SER A 360 -18.81 6.10 4.07
CA SER A 360 -20.21 5.68 4.08
C SER A 360 -20.92 6.15 2.80
N LEU A 361 -21.03 5.26 1.82
CA LEU A 361 -21.70 5.54 0.55
C LEU A 361 -22.92 4.63 0.36
N LYS A 362 -23.98 5.16 -0.27
CA LYS A 362 -25.17 4.38 -0.62
C LYS A 362 -25.00 3.71 -1.97
N GLU A 363 -25.29 2.41 -2.05
CA GLU A 363 -25.38 1.68 -3.32
C GLU A 363 -26.46 2.32 -4.21
N THR A 364 -26.24 2.35 -5.51
CA THR A 364 -27.19 2.91 -6.47
C THR A 364 -28.24 1.88 -6.87
N ASP A 365 -29.48 2.32 -7.06
CA ASP A 365 -30.58 1.48 -7.56
C ASP A 365 -30.56 1.31 -9.09
N LEU A 366 -29.59 1.93 -9.78
CA LEU A 366 -29.48 1.89 -11.23
C LEU A 366 -29.14 0.47 -11.72
N ASN A 367 -29.86 0.02 -12.75
CA ASN A 367 -29.72 -1.33 -13.28
C ASN A 367 -28.38 -1.53 -14.03
N ILE A 368 -27.62 -2.52 -13.59
CA ILE A 368 -26.36 -2.93 -14.22
C ILE A 368 -26.64 -4.03 -15.24
N ILE A 369 -26.23 -3.81 -16.49
CA ILE A 369 -26.42 -4.79 -17.56
C ILE A 369 -25.55 -6.02 -17.29
N ASN A 370 -26.19 -7.18 -17.19
CA ASN A 370 -25.54 -8.47 -17.02
C ASN A 370 -25.64 -9.27 -18.32
N LYS A 371 -24.56 -9.26 -19.11
CA LYS A 371 -24.43 -10.06 -20.34
C LYS A 371 -23.23 -10.99 -20.21
N PRO A 372 -23.42 -12.25 -19.78
CA PRO A 372 -22.34 -13.20 -19.63
C PRO A 372 -21.79 -13.64 -20.99
N GLN A 373 -20.52 -14.03 -21.03
CA GLN A 373 -19.90 -14.70 -22.17
C GLN A 373 -20.37 -16.15 -22.28
N GLN A 374 -20.45 -16.83 -21.12
CA GLN A 374 -20.89 -18.21 -21.04
C GLN A 374 -21.91 -18.40 -19.93
N ILE A 375 -22.87 -19.28 -20.20
CA ILE A 375 -23.86 -19.75 -19.24
C ILE A 375 -23.55 -21.22 -18.98
N ILE A 376 -23.12 -21.55 -17.76
CA ILE A 376 -22.78 -22.92 -17.36
C ILE A 376 -23.93 -23.50 -16.56
N ASN A 377 -24.51 -24.56 -17.09
CA ASN A 377 -25.60 -25.31 -16.48
C ASN A 377 -25.05 -26.57 -15.82
N LEU A 378 -25.13 -26.65 -14.49
CA LEU A 378 -24.88 -27.89 -13.78
C LEU A 378 -26.13 -28.77 -13.87
N ILE A 379 -25.98 -29.96 -14.45
CA ILE A 379 -27.05 -30.94 -14.58
C ILE A 379 -26.73 -32.20 -13.76
N ASP A 380 -27.77 -32.85 -13.25
CA ASP A 380 -27.64 -34.16 -12.63
C ASP A 380 -27.50 -35.29 -13.66
N ASN A 381 -27.37 -36.53 -13.19
CA ASN A 381 -27.31 -37.72 -14.05
C ASN A 381 -28.58 -37.94 -14.91
N ASN A 382 -29.68 -37.27 -14.60
CA ASN A 382 -30.95 -37.32 -15.33
C ASN A 382 -31.14 -36.10 -16.26
N ASN A 383 -30.10 -35.29 -16.49
CA ASN A 383 -30.13 -34.03 -17.23
C ASN A 383 -31.06 -32.96 -16.64
N ILE A 384 -31.36 -33.04 -15.34
CA ILE A 384 -32.12 -32.02 -14.62
C ILE A 384 -31.17 -30.90 -14.22
N LEU A 385 -31.52 -29.66 -14.58
CA LEU A 385 -30.78 -28.47 -14.17
C LEU A 385 -30.83 -28.29 -12.65
N LEU A 386 -29.66 -28.31 -12.01
CA LEU A 386 -29.50 -28.04 -10.59
C LEU A 386 -29.25 -26.55 -10.35
N ILE A 387 -28.29 -25.95 -11.08
CA ILE A 387 -27.94 -24.54 -10.94
C ILE A 387 -27.39 -23.99 -12.27
N LYS A 388 -27.70 -22.72 -12.55
CA LYS A 388 -27.20 -21.96 -13.70
C LYS A 388 -26.27 -20.86 -13.21
N SER A 389 -25.05 -20.85 -13.74
CA SER A 389 -23.97 -19.94 -13.37
C SER A 389 -23.45 -19.17 -14.57
N TYR A 390 -22.83 -18.02 -14.32
CA TYR A 390 -22.47 -17.06 -15.35
C TYR A 390 -20.96 -16.77 -15.34
N ILE A 391 -20.33 -16.84 -16.51
CA ILE A 391 -18.94 -16.41 -16.71
C ILE A 391 -18.96 -15.21 -17.65
N TYR A 392 -18.32 -14.12 -17.22
CA TYR A 392 -18.23 -12.87 -17.96
C TYR A 392 -16.88 -12.76 -18.69
N ASP A 393 -16.80 -11.97 -19.76
CA ASP A 393 -15.54 -11.67 -20.44
C ASP A 393 -14.92 -10.36 -19.92
N ASP A 394 -13.67 -10.11 -20.31
CA ASP A 394 -13.00 -8.83 -20.07
C ASP A 394 -13.36 -7.74 -21.09
N GLU A 395 -14.09 -8.09 -22.17
CA GLU A 395 -14.47 -7.20 -23.29
C GLU A 395 -13.26 -6.65 -24.07
N LEU A 396 -12.07 -7.23 -23.90
CA LEU A 396 -10.89 -6.86 -24.68
C LEU A 396 -10.87 -7.64 -25.99
N ASN A 397 -10.25 -7.04 -27.00
CA ASN A 397 -9.98 -7.71 -28.27
C ASN A 397 -9.19 -9.01 -28.06
N LYS A 398 -9.41 -10.00 -28.92
CA LYS A 398 -8.80 -11.33 -28.80
C LYS A 398 -7.80 -11.60 -29.93
N ILE A 399 -6.72 -12.30 -29.61
CA ILE A 399 -5.75 -12.86 -30.57
C ILE A 399 -5.92 -14.38 -30.57
N ASP A 400 -6.22 -14.93 -31.74
CA ASP A 400 -6.47 -16.36 -31.96
C ASP A 400 -5.23 -17.16 -32.40
N TYR A 401 -4.05 -16.51 -32.42
CA TYR A 401 -2.75 -17.13 -32.62
C TYR A 401 -1.83 -16.91 -31.41
N ASN A 402 -0.75 -17.70 -31.33
CA ASN A 402 0.25 -17.50 -30.29
C ASN A 402 1.20 -16.35 -30.65
N PHE A 403 1.04 -15.21 -29.98
CA PHE A 403 1.87 -14.02 -30.16
C PHE A 403 3.38 -14.30 -30.01
N TYR A 404 3.76 -15.05 -28.98
CA TYR A 404 5.19 -15.28 -28.66
C TYR A 404 5.91 -16.11 -29.71
N ASN A 405 5.20 -17.03 -30.38
CA ASN A 405 5.78 -17.80 -31.48
C ASN A 405 6.12 -16.95 -32.72
N ASN A 406 5.40 -15.84 -32.90
CA ASN A 406 5.55 -14.94 -34.05
C ASN A 406 6.44 -13.72 -33.74
N TYR A 407 6.71 -13.45 -32.47
CA TYR A 407 7.55 -12.33 -32.06
C TYR A 407 9.04 -12.71 -32.16
N GLU A 408 9.83 -11.85 -32.79
CA GLU A 408 11.29 -11.95 -32.85
C GLU A 408 11.90 -10.91 -31.92
N ILE A 409 12.72 -11.36 -30.96
CA ILE A 409 13.38 -10.43 -30.03
C ILE A 409 14.45 -9.66 -30.80
N PRO A 410 14.45 -8.31 -30.77
CA PRO A 410 15.47 -7.54 -31.44
C PRO A 410 16.84 -7.73 -30.76
N TYR A 411 17.84 -8.13 -31.54
CA TYR A 411 19.22 -8.25 -31.06
C TYR A 411 19.84 -6.87 -30.78
N ASN A 412 19.77 -5.95 -31.76
CA ASN A 412 20.45 -4.65 -31.71
C ASN A 412 19.67 -3.52 -31.00
N TYR A 413 18.34 -3.62 -30.90
CA TYR A 413 17.48 -2.55 -30.36
C TYR A 413 17.02 -2.86 -28.94
N GLY A 414 16.69 -1.86 -28.14
CA GLY A 414 16.21 -2.09 -26.75
C GLY A 414 16.76 -1.15 -25.69
N ASN A 415 17.64 -0.21 -26.07
CA ASN A 415 18.02 0.96 -25.25
C ASN A 415 17.70 2.30 -25.95
N SER A 416 17.12 2.27 -27.15
CA SER A 416 16.83 3.44 -27.98
C SER A 416 15.69 4.31 -27.44
N PHE A 417 14.81 3.74 -26.62
CA PHE A 417 13.77 4.46 -25.91
C PHE A 417 13.83 4.12 -24.42
N LYS A 418 13.37 5.05 -23.57
CA LYS A 418 13.39 4.91 -22.12
C LYS A 418 11.97 5.16 -21.62
N ILE A 419 11.32 4.16 -21.04
CA ILE A 419 10.21 4.35 -20.10
C ILE A 419 10.88 4.51 -18.72
N PRO A 420 11.04 5.73 -18.18
CA PRO A 420 11.66 5.92 -16.89
C PRO A 420 10.85 5.23 -15.80
N ASN A 421 11.51 4.36 -15.03
CA ASN A 421 10.92 3.76 -13.85
C ASN A 421 11.05 4.80 -12.72
N ILE A 422 10.09 5.73 -12.66
CA ILE A 422 10.20 6.91 -11.79
C ILE A 422 9.84 6.54 -10.36
N THR A 423 10.86 6.50 -9.50
CA THR A 423 10.70 6.39 -8.05
C THR A 423 10.62 7.75 -7.36
N GLY A 424 10.83 8.84 -8.11
CA GLY A 424 10.84 10.22 -7.61
C GLY A 424 9.71 11.07 -8.18
N ILE A 425 10.08 12.30 -8.54
CA ILE A 425 9.22 13.32 -9.17
C ILE A 425 8.77 12.84 -10.55
N LEU A 426 7.47 12.90 -10.86
CA LEU A 426 6.89 12.39 -12.10
C LEU A 426 7.12 13.36 -13.27
N LEU A 427 7.03 14.66 -13.00
CA LEU A 427 7.19 15.73 -14.00
C LEU A 427 8.29 16.73 -13.60
N PRO A 428 9.57 16.31 -13.56
CA PRO A 428 10.67 17.16 -13.08
C PRO A 428 10.90 18.38 -13.99
N SER A 429 10.57 18.26 -15.28
CA SER A 429 10.79 19.31 -16.28
C SER A 429 9.70 20.39 -16.28
N VAL A 430 8.59 20.18 -15.54
CA VAL A 430 7.45 21.11 -15.52
C VAL A 430 7.62 22.16 -14.42
N ASN A 431 7.79 23.41 -14.85
CA ASN A 431 7.76 24.58 -13.98
C ASN A 431 6.33 25.15 -13.89
N TYR A 432 5.54 24.62 -12.96
CA TYR A 432 4.14 25.02 -12.78
C TYR A 432 3.99 26.50 -12.39
N GLU A 433 4.94 27.08 -11.64
CA GLU A 433 4.87 28.48 -11.22
C GLU A 433 4.98 29.44 -12.41
N LEU A 434 5.83 29.09 -13.38
CA LEU A 434 6.02 29.89 -14.59
C LEU A 434 4.82 29.72 -15.53
N ILE A 435 4.35 28.49 -15.75
CA ILE A 435 3.18 28.21 -16.59
C ILE A 435 1.91 28.89 -16.08
N ASP A 436 1.66 28.83 -14.77
CA ASP A 436 0.47 29.42 -14.17
C ASP A 436 0.42 30.94 -14.40
N LYS A 437 1.58 31.61 -14.48
CA LYS A 437 1.73 33.05 -14.73
C LYS A 437 1.59 33.47 -16.21
N ILE A 438 1.65 32.55 -17.17
CA ILE A 438 1.50 32.91 -18.60
C ILE A 438 0.08 33.45 -18.85
N PRO A 439 -0.12 34.64 -19.43
CA PRO A 439 -1.47 35.16 -19.71
C PRO A 439 -2.30 34.26 -20.65
N LYS A 440 -3.63 34.45 -20.64
CA LYS A 440 -4.53 33.80 -21.62
C LYS A 440 -4.13 34.23 -23.05
N ILE A 441 -4.24 33.33 -24.02
CA ILE A 441 -4.05 33.66 -25.44
C ILE A 441 -5.11 34.69 -25.86
N ALA A 442 -4.67 35.87 -26.29
CA ALA A 442 -5.55 37.01 -26.52
C ALA A 442 -6.27 36.95 -27.88
N GLU A 443 -5.55 36.61 -28.93
CA GLU A 443 -6.06 36.57 -30.30
C GLU A 443 -5.93 35.15 -30.86
N ILE A 444 -7.06 34.58 -31.28
CA ILE A 444 -7.12 33.21 -31.81
C ILE A 444 -7.38 33.29 -33.31
N LYS A 445 -6.48 32.68 -34.09
CA LYS A 445 -6.65 32.53 -35.54
C LYS A 445 -7.09 31.10 -35.83
N PRO A 446 -8.39 30.83 -36.05
CA PRO A 446 -8.91 29.46 -36.10
C PRO A 446 -8.50 28.72 -37.38
N TYR A 447 -8.03 27.49 -37.24
CA TYR A 447 -7.90 26.50 -38.30
C TYR A 447 -9.03 25.47 -38.18
N ILE A 448 -9.96 25.46 -39.12
CA ILE A 448 -11.09 24.53 -39.15
C ILE A 448 -10.72 23.35 -40.05
N LYS A 449 -10.66 22.17 -39.45
CA LYS A 449 -10.45 20.88 -40.12
C LYS A 449 -11.56 19.94 -39.69
N ASP A 450 -11.97 19.05 -40.60
CA ASP A 450 -13.01 18.07 -40.31
C ASP A 450 -12.63 17.22 -39.09
N SER A 451 -13.59 17.07 -38.18
CA SER A 451 -13.48 16.16 -37.06
C SER A 451 -13.62 14.71 -37.53
N THR A 452 -12.92 13.80 -36.86
CA THR A 452 -13.14 12.36 -37.10
C THR A 452 -14.56 11.97 -36.66
N PRO A 453 -15.32 11.23 -37.51
CA PRO A 453 -16.61 10.65 -37.12
C PRO A 453 -16.45 9.79 -35.87
N LEU A 454 -17.48 9.74 -35.04
CA LEU A 454 -17.48 8.88 -33.87
C LEU A 454 -17.55 7.41 -34.30
N PRO A 455 -16.81 6.52 -33.62
CA PRO A 455 -16.83 5.09 -33.93
C PRO A 455 -18.23 4.50 -33.71
N ASP A 456 -18.61 3.55 -34.57
CA ASP A 456 -19.86 2.81 -34.44
C ASP A 456 -19.93 2.06 -33.10
N SER A 457 -21.12 1.93 -32.54
CA SER A 457 -21.35 1.14 -31.33
C SER A 457 -21.08 -0.35 -31.59
N GLU A 458 -20.20 -0.96 -30.79
CA GLU A 458 -19.94 -2.39 -30.86
C GLU A 458 -21.16 -3.23 -30.47
N LYS A 459 -21.39 -4.32 -31.21
CA LYS A 459 -22.46 -5.28 -30.90
C LYS A 459 -22.00 -6.28 -29.86
N THR A 460 -22.82 -6.54 -28.85
CA THR A 460 -22.48 -7.53 -27.83
C THR A 460 -22.62 -8.95 -28.39
N PRO A 461 -21.65 -9.86 -28.15
CA PRO A 461 -21.75 -11.24 -28.59
C PRO A 461 -22.86 -12.01 -27.84
N ILE A 462 -23.42 -13.04 -28.50
CA ILE A 462 -24.44 -13.94 -27.94
C ILE A 462 -23.73 -14.92 -26.97
N PRO A 463 -24.26 -15.15 -25.75
CA PRO A 463 -23.66 -16.08 -24.79
C PRO A 463 -23.62 -17.53 -25.31
N LYS A 464 -22.52 -18.25 -25.03
CA LYS A 464 -22.43 -19.71 -25.25
C LYS A 464 -23.00 -20.44 -24.04
N GLU A 465 -24.02 -21.27 -24.24
CA GLU A 465 -24.60 -22.11 -23.17
C GLU A 465 -23.97 -23.50 -23.18
N LEU A 466 -23.58 -24.01 -22.01
CA LEU A 466 -22.84 -25.26 -21.82
C LEU A 466 -23.44 -26.06 -20.66
N ASN A 467 -23.65 -27.36 -20.85
CA ASN A 467 -24.09 -28.27 -19.80
C ASN A 467 -22.89 -29.07 -19.27
N VAL A 468 -22.75 -29.17 -17.95
CA VAL A 468 -21.69 -29.95 -17.29
C VAL A 468 -22.28 -30.84 -16.20
N GLY A 469 -21.72 -32.05 -16.05
CA GLY A 469 -22.10 -32.98 -14.97
C GLY A 469 -21.24 -32.87 -13.71
N ILE A 470 -20.14 -32.11 -13.76
CA ILE A 470 -19.24 -31.90 -12.63
C ILE A 470 -19.33 -30.42 -12.21
N PRO A 471 -19.53 -30.13 -10.91
CA PRO A 471 -19.57 -28.75 -10.43
C PRO A 471 -18.23 -28.04 -10.61
N LEU A 472 -18.23 -26.98 -11.42
CA LEU A 472 -17.14 -25.99 -11.49
C LEU A 472 -17.12 -25.03 -10.29
N PRO A 473 -16.00 -24.31 -10.05
CA PRO A 473 -15.89 -23.30 -8.98
C PRO A 473 -17.02 -22.27 -8.92
N ILE A 474 -17.51 -21.83 -10.07
CA ILE A 474 -18.58 -20.82 -10.13
C ILE A 474 -19.91 -21.32 -9.55
N HIS A 475 -20.22 -22.62 -9.68
CA HIS A 475 -21.43 -23.18 -9.07
C HIS A 475 -21.33 -23.20 -7.55
N TYR A 476 -20.13 -23.51 -7.03
CA TYR A 476 -19.86 -23.47 -5.61
C TYR A 476 -20.01 -22.03 -5.07
N LEU A 477 -19.49 -21.02 -5.78
CA LEU A 477 -19.70 -19.62 -5.41
C LEU A 477 -21.18 -19.23 -5.40
N ASP A 478 -21.92 -19.55 -6.46
CA ASP A 478 -23.35 -19.22 -6.57
C ASP A 478 -24.20 -19.92 -5.49
N SER A 479 -23.77 -21.09 -5.00
CA SER A 479 -24.45 -21.84 -3.93
C SER A 479 -24.25 -21.23 -2.53
N GLN A 480 -23.29 -20.31 -2.39
CA GLN A 480 -23.00 -19.60 -1.12
C GLN A 480 -23.86 -18.35 -0.95
N ILE A 481 -24.64 -17.96 -1.96
CA ILE A 481 -25.50 -16.78 -1.92
C ILE A 481 -26.90 -17.21 -1.48
N TYR A 482 -27.40 -16.64 -0.39
CA TYR A 482 -28.80 -16.82 -0.01
C TYR A 482 -29.72 -16.08 -0.98
N LYS A 483 -30.62 -16.83 -1.65
CA LYS A 483 -31.58 -16.32 -2.64
C LYS A 483 -33.04 -16.42 -2.17
N GLY A 484 -33.27 -16.61 -0.87
CA GLY A 484 -34.62 -16.66 -0.29
C GLY A 484 -35.15 -15.27 0.11
N ASP A 485 -36.36 -15.23 0.65
CA ASP A 485 -37.00 -13.99 1.11
C ASP A 485 -36.19 -13.37 2.27
N GLU A 486 -36.09 -12.04 2.32
CA GLU A 486 -35.25 -11.37 3.32
C GLU A 486 -35.64 -11.69 4.77
N ASP A 487 -36.93 -11.92 5.02
CA ASP A 487 -37.52 -12.18 6.34
C ASP A 487 -37.47 -13.66 6.77
N LYS A 488 -36.98 -14.57 5.91
CA LYS A 488 -36.92 -16.00 6.23
C LYS A 488 -35.54 -16.42 6.72
N ASP A 489 -35.54 -17.28 7.74
CA ASP A 489 -34.33 -17.92 8.21
C ASP A 489 -33.80 -18.93 7.17
N PHE A 490 -32.50 -19.18 7.21
CA PHE A 490 -31.80 -20.15 6.37
C PHE A 490 -30.86 -21.01 7.20
N ILE A 491 -30.51 -22.19 6.68
CA ILE A 491 -29.62 -23.14 7.35
C ILE A 491 -28.36 -23.30 6.51
N LEU A 492 -27.20 -23.19 7.17
CA LEU A 492 -25.90 -23.45 6.55
C LEU A 492 -25.70 -24.96 6.38
N SER A 493 -25.23 -25.38 5.21
CA SER A 493 -24.92 -26.79 4.94
C SER A 493 -23.56 -26.94 4.26
N PRO A 494 -22.74 -27.93 4.68
CA PRO A 494 -21.48 -28.24 4.04
C PRO A 494 -21.65 -29.19 2.84
N ASP A 495 -22.88 -29.64 2.55
CA ASP A 495 -23.20 -30.53 1.43
C ASP A 495 -23.72 -29.73 0.24
N PHE A 496 -22.85 -29.53 -0.75
CA PHE A 496 -23.16 -28.81 -1.98
C PHE A 496 -24.35 -29.43 -2.73
N LEU A 497 -24.39 -30.76 -2.89
CA LEU A 497 -25.42 -31.43 -3.67
C LEU A 497 -26.79 -31.30 -3.00
N LYS A 498 -26.82 -31.39 -1.67
CA LYS A 498 -28.04 -31.14 -0.89
C LYS A 498 -28.55 -29.72 -1.07
N VAL A 499 -27.67 -28.72 -1.05
CA VAL A 499 -28.04 -27.30 -1.25
C VAL A 499 -28.68 -27.09 -2.62
N VAL A 500 -28.01 -27.48 -3.71
CA VAL A 500 -28.50 -27.20 -5.07
C VAL A 500 -29.73 -28.03 -5.45
N SER A 501 -29.97 -29.16 -4.78
CA SER A 501 -31.15 -29.99 -5.01
C SER A 501 -32.39 -29.55 -4.23
N THR A 502 -32.24 -28.66 -3.24
CA THR A 502 -33.32 -28.25 -2.35
C THR A 502 -34.20 -27.16 -2.99
N LYS A 503 -35.49 -27.47 -3.21
CA LYS A 503 -36.41 -26.62 -3.98
C LYS A 503 -36.85 -25.34 -3.25
N ASP A 504 -36.96 -25.36 -1.93
CA ASP A 504 -37.44 -24.20 -1.15
C ASP A 504 -36.37 -23.14 -0.88
N LYS A 505 -35.11 -23.41 -1.29
CA LYS A 505 -33.95 -22.52 -1.10
C LYS A 505 -33.69 -22.17 0.37
N SER A 506 -34.09 -23.03 1.31
CA SER A 506 -33.84 -22.87 2.75
C SER A 506 -32.38 -23.15 3.15
N LEU A 507 -31.63 -23.87 2.31
CA LEU A 507 -30.24 -24.21 2.54
C LEU A 507 -29.29 -23.30 1.76
N VAL A 508 -28.15 -22.97 2.36
CA VAL A 508 -27.05 -22.24 1.73
C VAL A 508 -25.74 -22.97 1.98
N TYR A 509 -24.88 -23.04 0.96
CA TYR A 509 -23.60 -23.72 1.09
C TYR A 509 -22.63 -22.91 1.97
N SER A 510 -22.03 -23.57 2.94
CA SER A 510 -20.93 -23.04 3.74
C SER A 510 -19.84 -24.08 3.90
N PHE A 511 -18.60 -23.67 3.61
CA PHE A 511 -17.40 -24.50 3.78
C PHE A 511 -16.75 -24.33 5.16
N LEU A 512 -17.41 -23.61 6.09
CA LEU A 512 -16.90 -23.27 7.42
C LEU A 512 -17.37 -24.32 8.45
N PRO A 513 -16.58 -25.36 8.75
CA PRO A 513 -17.04 -26.50 9.54
C PRO A 513 -17.37 -26.16 10.99
N ASN A 514 -16.61 -25.29 11.65
CA ASN A 514 -16.88 -24.91 13.04
C ASN A 514 -18.16 -24.06 13.12
N ILE A 515 -18.35 -23.13 12.18
CA ILE A 515 -19.59 -22.36 12.05
C ILE A 515 -20.80 -23.26 11.80
N VAL A 516 -20.72 -24.16 10.83
CA VAL A 516 -21.81 -25.11 10.53
C VAL A 516 -22.13 -25.96 11.75
N SER A 517 -21.11 -26.47 12.43
CA SER A 517 -21.31 -27.27 13.66
C SER A 517 -21.89 -26.45 14.80
N TYR A 518 -21.54 -25.17 14.92
CA TYR A 518 -22.07 -24.28 15.96
C TYR A 518 -23.55 -23.96 15.75
N PHE A 519 -23.97 -23.81 14.50
CA PHE A 519 -25.36 -23.53 14.14
C PHE A 519 -26.24 -24.78 13.99
N ASP A 520 -25.68 -25.99 14.06
CA ASP A 520 -26.48 -27.21 14.04
C ASP A 520 -27.37 -27.30 15.30
N GLY A 521 -28.68 -27.31 15.10
CA GLY A 521 -29.66 -27.21 16.20
C GLY A 521 -29.78 -25.82 16.85
N TYR A 522 -29.32 -24.76 16.16
CA TYR A 522 -29.46 -23.37 16.63
C TYR A 522 -30.93 -22.99 16.86
N ASP A 523 -31.20 -22.39 18.01
CA ASP A 523 -32.52 -21.91 18.40
C ASP A 523 -32.41 -20.48 18.94
N LYS A 524 -32.84 -19.52 18.11
CA LYS A 524 -32.81 -18.08 18.40
C LYS A 524 -33.51 -17.70 19.70
N THR A 525 -34.50 -18.49 20.15
CA THR A 525 -35.30 -18.22 21.35
C THR A 525 -34.48 -18.38 22.64
N LYS A 526 -33.36 -19.11 22.60
CA LYS A 526 -32.49 -19.34 23.76
C LYS A 526 -31.72 -18.09 24.20
N ILE A 527 -31.49 -17.16 23.27
CA ILE A 527 -30.82 -15.88 23.50
C ILE A 527 -31.90 -14.85 23.83
N SER A 528 -32.03 -14.54 25.12
CA SER A 528 -33.12 -13.71 25.66
C SER A 528 -32.62 -12.51 26.47
N THR A 529 -31.30 -12.40 26.67
CA THR A 529 -30.65 -11.33 27.44
C THR A 529 -29.43 -10.82 26.68
N ASP A 530 -29.03 -9.60 26.97
CA ASP A 530 -27.80 -8.98 26.47
C ASP A 530 -26.55 -9.82 26.78
N LYS A 531 -26.41 -10.33 28.01
CA LYS A 531 -25.31 -11.23 28.40
C LYS A 531 -25.19 -12.45 27.50
N LYS A 532 -26.32 -13.12 27.23
CA LYS A 532 -26.35 -14.30 26.35
C LYS A 532 -26.03 -13.92 24.91
N TYR A 533 -26.46 -12.74 24.46
CA TYR A 533 -26.13 -12.23 23.14
C TYR A 533 -24.63 -11.96 22.98
N TYR A 534 -24.00 -11.32 23.98
CA TYR A 534 -22.55 -11.07 23.95
C TYR A 534 -21.72 -12.35 23.93
N LEU A 535 -22.13 -13.37 24.69
CA LEU A 535 -21.49 -14.69 24.64
C LEU A 535 -21.68 -15.33 23.26
N TRP A 536 -22.90 -15.31 22.74
CA TRP A 536 -23.22 -15.89 21.44
C TRP A 536 -22.43 -15.22 20.29
N ILE A 537 -22.45 -13.89 20.20
CA ILE A 537 -21.78 -13.19 19.10
C ILE A 537 -20.26 -13.37 19.14
N ARG A 538 -19.67 -13.50 20.34
CA ARG A 538 -18.24 -13.82 20.52
C ARG A 538 -17.93 -15.22 19.99
N GLU A 539 -18.73 -16.22 20.35
CA GLU A 539 -18.58 -17.58 19.84
C GLU A 539 -18.75 -17.65 18.32
N VAL A 540 -19.70 -16.90 17.75
CA VAL A 540 -19.85 -16.80 16.29
C VAL A 540 -18.59 -16.26 15.64
N LEU A 541 -18.04 -15.14 16.14
CA LEU A 541 -16.81 -14.57 15.58
C LEU A 541 -15.59 -15.48 15.75
N ASN A 542 -15.47 -16.17 16.89
CA ASN A 542 -14.40 -17.12 17.16
C ASN A 542 -14.40 -18.27 16.15
N ASN A 543 -15.55 -18.92 15.99
CA ASN A 543 -15.71 -20.03 15.05
C ASN A 543 -15.46 -19.57 13.60
N TYR A 544 -15.96 -18.38 13.24
CA TYR A 544 -15.71 -17.79 11.91
C TYR A 544 -14.22 -17.53 11.70
N SER A 545 -13.55 -16.89 12.66
CA SER A 545 -12.12 -16.59 12.59
C SER A 545 -11.28 -17.86 12.41
N ILE A 546 -11.54 -18.90 13.20
CA ILE A 546 -10.83 -20.18 13.12
C ILE A 546 -10.99 -20.81 11.74
N ASP A 547 -12.21 -20.81 11.19
CA ASP A 547 -12.46 -21.40 9.88
C ASP A 547 -11.84 -20.59 8.74
N ILE A 548 -12.14 -19.29 8.67
CA ILE A 548 -11.82 -18.47 7.50
C ILE A 548 -10.33 -18.10 7.43
N THR A 549 -9.66 -17.96 8.58
CA THR A 549 -8.22 -17.61 8.61
C THR A 549 -7.31 -18.83 8.67
N ARG A 550 -7.87 -20.05 8.63
CA ARG A 550 -7.09 -21.30 8.70
C ARG A 550 -6.04 -21.35 7.59
N THR A 551 -4.80 -21.56 8.02
CA THR A 551 -3.65 -21.85 7.18
C THR A 551 -2.92 -23.08 7.71
N GLU A 552 -2.13 -23.73 6.84
CA GLU A 552 -1.34 -24.91 7.19
C GLU A 552 0.10 -24.72 6.68
N ASN A 553 1.08 -24.91 7.58
CA ASN A 553 2.48 -24.85 7.20
C ASN A 553 2.87 -26.11 6.44
N ILE A 554 3.57 -25.94 5.33
CA ILE A 554 4.06 -27.04 4.50
C ILE A 554 5.57 -26.91 4.27
N ILE A 555 6.31 -28.00 4.48
CA ILE A 555 7.74 -28.05 4.17
C ILE A 555 7.94 -28.65 2.77
N GLY A 556 8.80 -28.01 1.97
CA GLY A 556 9.41 -28.63 0.79
C GLY A 556 8.82 -28.28 -0.58
N ILE A 557 7.85 -27.37 -0.67
CA ILE A 557 7.30 -26.94 -1.97
C ILE A 557 7.93 -25.60 -2.38
N PHE A 558 9.19 -25.62 -2.83
CA PHE A 558 9.94 -24.52 -3.48
C PHE A 558 9.47 -23.07 -3.21
N GLY A 559 9.39 -22.65 -1.94
CA GLY A 559 9.06 -21.26 -1.53
C GLY A 559 7.61 -21.00 -1.11
N VAL A 560 6.73 -22.00 -1.15
CA VAL A 560 5.43 -21.98 -0.46
C VAL A 560 5.59 -22.64 0.90
N ASP A 561 5.53 -21.84 1.95
CA ASP A 561 5.67 -22.30 3.34
C ASP A 561 4.30 -22.48 4.02
N GLU A 562 3.24 -21.89 3.45
CA GLU A 562 1.91 -21.81 4.04
C GLU A 562 0.83 -21.93 2.95
N ILE A 563 -0.16 -22.80 3.17
CA ILE A 563 -1.32 -23.01 2.27
C ILE A 563 -2.64 -22.66 2.95
N VAL A 564 -3.67 -22.44 2.13
CA VAL A 564 -5.03 -22.12 2.59
C VAL A 564 -5.99 -23.28 2.25
N PRO A 565 -6.17 -24.27 3.14
CA PRO A 565 -6.80 -25.55 2.79
C PRO A 565 -8.30 -25.44 2.50
N TRP A 566 -9.01 -24.47 3.09
CA TRP A 566 -10.44 -24.33 2.88
C TRP A 566 -10.80 -23.93 1.43
N MET A 567 -9.86 -23.40 0.64
CA MET A 567 -10.12 -23.02 -0.75
C MET A 567 -10.62 -24.20 -1.59
N GLY A 568 -10.13 -25.41 -1.28
CA GLY A 568 -10.52 -26.60 -2.02
C GLY A 568 -12.01 -26.87 -1.88
N ARG A 569 -12.54 -26.79 -0.66
CA ARG A 569 -13.98 -26.92 -0.39
C ARG A 569 -14.77 -25.71 -0.89
N ALA A 570 -14.22 -24.50 -0.75
CA ALA A 570 -14.91 -23.29 -1.20
C ALA A 570 -15.15 -23.23 -2.71
N LEU A 571 -14.21 -23.75 -3.51
CA LEU A 571 -14.22 -23.65 -4.98
C LEU A 571 -14.28 -25.00 -5.70
N ASN A 572 -14.39 -26.11 -4.98
CA ASN A 572 -14.31 -27.46 -5.55
C ASN A 572 -13.01 -27.75 -6.33
N ILE A 573 -11.86 -27.30 -5.80
CA ILE A 573 -10.53 -27.50 -6.41
C ILE A 573 -9.73 -28.47 -5.55
N LEU A 574 -9.31 -29.60 -6.13
CA LEU A 574 -8.68 -30.69 -5.37
C LEU A 574 -9.53 -31.15 -4.17
N ASN A 575 -10.86 -31.05 -4.31
CA ASN A 575 -11.84 -31.37 -3.28
C ASN A 575 -12.28 -32.82 -3.39
N THR A 576 -11.40 -33.74 -3.00
CA THR A 576 -11.67 -35.18 -2.98
C THR A 576 -11.94 -35.64 -1.54
N GLU A 577 -12.02 -36.95 -1.32
CA GLU A 577 -12.10 -37.51 0.04
C GLU A 577 -10.81 -37.31 0.86
N ASN A 578 -9.68 -37.02 0.20
CA ASN A 578 -8.40 -36.72 0.85
C ASN A 578 -8.33 -35.25 1.30
N THR A 579 -7.36 -34.92 2.16
CA THR A 579 -7.11 -33.52 2.52
C THR A 579 -6.56 -32.74 1.33
N PHE A 580 -6.84 -31.43 1.30
CA PHE A 580 -6.32 -30.53 0.27
C PHE A 580 -4.79 -30.57 0.17
N GLU A 581 -4.08 -30.62 1.30
CA GLU A 581 -2.62 -30.77 1.34
C GLU A 581 -2.17 -32.07 0.63
N THR A 582 -2.84 -33.20 0.91
CA THR A 582 -2.49 -34.50 0.33
C THR A 582 -2.64 -34.48 -1.18
N GLU A 583 -3.76 -33.96 -1.69
CA GLU A 583 -3.97 -33.81 -3.13
C GLU A 583 -3.00 -32.81 -3.77
N LEU A 584 -2.66 -31.72 -3.07
CA LEU A 584 -1.70 -30.74 -3.57
C LEU A 584 -0.29 -31.33 -3.67
N ARG A 585 0.15 -32.12 -2.67
CA ARG A 585 1.45 -32.82 -2.71
C ARG A 585 1.49 -33.87 -3.82
N LYS A 586 0.38 -34.57 -4.05
CA LYS A 586 0.28 -35.61 -5.07
C LYS A 586 0.31 -35.04 -6.49
N ASN A 587 -0.47 -33.98 -6.75
CA ASN A 587 -0.68 -33.46 -8.09
C ASN A 587 0.20 -32.23 -8.42
N GLY A 588 0.83 -31.62 -7.42
CA GLY A 588 1.65 -30.42 -7.54
C GLY A 588 0.84 -29.12 -7.68
N LEU A 589 1.52 -27.98 -7.57
CA LEU A 589 0.90 -26.64 -7.63
C LEU A 589 0.17 -26.38 -8.97
N LYS A 590 0.64 -26.98 -10.07
CA LYS A 590 0.02 -26.85 -11.40
C LYS A 590 -1.41 -27.36 -11.46
N ALA A 591 -1.79 -28.30 -10.58
CA ALA A 591 -3.15 -28.84 -10.54
C ALA A 591 -4.20 -27.80 -10.09
N LEU A 592 -3.77 -26.64 -9.58
CA LEU A 592 -4.65 -25.51 -9.30
C LEU A 592 -5.03 -24.73 -10.57
N LEU A 593 -4.28 -24.88 -11.67
CA LEU A 593 -4.53 -24.15 -12.91
C LEU A 593 -5.63 -24.81 -13.73
N SER A 594 -6.51 -23.99 -14.30
CA SER A 594 -7.59 -24.46 -15.19
C SER A 594 -7.09 -24.86 -16.58
N LYS A 595 -5.97 -24.27 -17.01
CA LYS A 595 -5.32 -24.54 -18.29
C LYS A 595 -3.85 -24.85 -18.07
N ASP A 596 -3.34 -25.83 -18.81
CA ASP A 596 -1.94 -26.21 -18.79
C ASP A 596 -1.00 -25.08 -19.22
N LEU A 597 0.16 -25.04 -18.58
CA LEU A 597 1.22 -24.07 -18.86
C LEU A 597 2.08 -24.49 -20.05
N ASN A 598 1.70 -24.03 -21.24
CA ASN A 598 2.46 -24.18 -22.47
C ASN A 598 3.25 -22.91 -22.79
N VAL A 599 4.41 -22.77 -22.15
CA VAL A 599 5.38 -21.69 -22.45
C VAL A 599 6.04 -21.96 -23.79
N ILE A 600 6.10 -20.92 -24.64
CA ILE A 600 6.72 -20.98 -25.97
C ILE A 600 7.84 -19.95 -26.02
N PHE A 601 9.05 -20.39 -26.34
CA PHE A 601 10.15 -19.44 -26.52
C PHE A 601 10.08 -18.79 -27.90
N PRO A 602 10.26 -17.47 -28.00
CA PRO A 602 10.22 -16.75 -29.26
C PRO A 602 11.36 -17.16 -30.17
N LYS A 603 11.25 -16.79 -31.45
CA LYS A 603 12.35 -16.96 -32.39
C LYS A 603 13.50 -16.03 -31.98
N THR A 604 14.69 -16.61 -31.83
CA THR A 604 15.90 -15.90 -31.45
C THR A 604 16.98 -16.13 -32.48
N LYS A 605 17.68 -15.05 -32.83
CA LYS A 605 18.81 -15.08 -33.76
C LYS A 605 19.89 -14.12 -33.26
N VAL A 606 21.06 -14.66 -32.96
CA VAL A 606 22.23 -13.83 -32.65
C VAL A 606 22.76 -13.27 -33.98
N ASP A 607 23.05 -11.98 -34.05
CA ASP A 607 23.60 -11.43 -35.30
C ASP A 607 25.07 -11.85 -35.48
N PRO A 608 25.53 -12.08 -36.74
CA PRO A 608 26.93 -12.33 -37.00
C PRO A 608 27.79 -11.10 -36.64
N ILE A 609 28.99 -11.33 -36.12
CA ILE A 609 29.94 -10.26 -35.83
C ILE A 609 30.49 -9.75 -37.17
N PRO A 610 30.39 -8.44 -37.49
CA PRO A 610 30.88 -7.90 -38.75
C PRO A 610 32.38 -8.14 -38.94
N THR A 611 32.78 -8.61 -40.12
CA THR A 611 34.19 -8.77 -40.49
C THR A 611 34.87 -7.41 -40.63
N ASP A 612 36.09 -7.29 -40.12
CA ASP A 612 36.83 -6.03 -40.14
C ASP A 612 37.75 -5.92 -41.36
N ASN A 613 37.71 -4.76 -42.01
CA ASN A 613 38.62 -4.41 -43.10
C ASN A 613 39.05 -2.93 -42.95
N PRO A 614 40.35 -2.63 -42.71
CA PRO A 614 41.48 -3.56 -42.55
C PRO A 614 41.45 -4.36 -41.23
N PRO A 615 42.21 -5.47 -41.10
CA PRO A 615 42.21 -6.27 -39.89
C PRO A 615 42.73 -5.48 -38.67
N LEU A 616 42.05 -5.63 -37.54
CA LEU A 616 42.25 -4.81 -36.33
C LEU A 616 43.45 -5.28 -35.48
N THR A 617 43.92 -4.41 -34.58
CA THR A 617 44.85 -4.76 -33.50
C THR A 617 44.11 -5.52 -32.40
N ILE A 618 44.83 -6.29 -31.56
CA ILE A 618 44.22 -7.02 -30.43
C ILE A 618 43.39 -6.11 -29.51
N GLU A 619 43.87 -4.90 -29.20
CA GLU A 619 43.16 -3.95 -28.33
C GLU A 619 41.79 -3.53 -28.91
N LYS A 620 41.73 -3.28 -30.22
CA LYS A 620 40.47 -2.94 -30.91
C LYS A 620 39.53 -4.14 -31.07
N ILE A 621 40.10 -5.34 -31.25
CA ILE A 621 39.33 -6.59 -31.24
C ILE A 621 38.73 -6.81 -29.84
N ASP A 622 39.51 -6.57 -28.78
CA ASP A 622 39.09 -6.69 -27.39
C ASP A 622 37.94 -5.72 -27.07
N GLU A 623 38.07 -4.45 -27.44
CA GLU A 623 37.01 -3.43 -27.28
C GLU A 623 35.72 -3.84 -28.01
N LYS A 624 35.84 -4.25 -29.28
CA LYS A 624 34.69 -4.68 -30.08
C LYS A 624 34.03 -5.94 -29.51
N LEU A 625 34.81 -6.92 -29.06
CA LEU A 625 34.29 -8.14 -28.43
C LEU A 625 33.63 -7.85 -27.08
N SER A 626 34.14 -6.88 -26.32
CA SER A 626 33.49 -6.41 -25.09
C SER A 626 32.10 -5.85 -25.37
N ASP A 627 31.94 -5.00 -26.39
CA ASP A 627 30.63 -4.50 -26.81
C ASP A 627 29.69 -5.62 -27.25
N ILE A 628 30.19 -6.59 -28.01
CA ILE A 628 29.42 -7.77 -28.42
C ILE A 628 29.02 -8.63 -27.21
N TYR A 629 29.90 -8.81 -26.25
CA TYR A 629 29.63 -9.56 -25.02
C TYR A 629 28.53 -8.90 -24.19
N ILE A 630 28.58 -7.56 -24.04
CA ILE A 630 27.52 -6.80 -23.37
C ILE A 630 26.19 -6.92 -24.14
N LYS A 631 26.21 -6.80 -25.47
CA LYS A 631 25.01 -6.98 -26.31
C LYS A 631 24.41 -8.37 -26.14
N ASN A 632 25.24 -9.41 -26.15
CA ASN A 632 24.81 -10.77 -25.87
C ASN A 632 24.15 -10.87 -24.50
N LYS A 633 24.79 -10.38 -23.42
CA LYS A 633 24.19 -10.38 -22.08
C LYS A 633 22.82 -9.71 -22.04
N PHE A 634 22.69 -8.53 -22.67
CA PHE A 634 21.39 -7.88 -22.78
C PHE A 634 20.37 -8.71 -23.56
N PHE A 635 20.79 -9.40 -24.62
CA PHE A 635 19.94 -10.30 -25.37
C PHE A 635 19.49 -11.51 -24.53
N LEU A 636 20.36 -12.08 -23.69
CA LEU A 636 20.00 -13.14 -22.74
C LEU A 636 18.96 -12.63 -21.73
N ILE A 637 19.15 -11.43 -21.19
CA ILE A 637 18.21 -10.81 -20.25
C ILE A 637 16.85 -10.51 -20.90
N LYS A 638 16.80 -10.07 -22.17
CA LYS A 638 15.52 -9.88 -22.89
C LYS A 638 14.72 -11.18 -22.99
N ASN A 639 15.40 -12.31 -23.24
CA ASN A 639 14.77 -13.63 -23.26
C ASN A 639 14.19 -14.01 -21.90
N TYR A 640 14.86 -13.63 -20.82
CA TYR A 640 14.34 -13.82 -19.47
C TYR A 640 13.07 -12.97 -19.24
N TYR A 641 13.07 -11.70 -19.65
CA TYR A 641 11.91 -10.82 -19.42
C TYR A 641 10.67 -11.20 -20.25
N ILE A 642 10.82 -11.63 -21.50
CA ILE A 642 9.66 -12.13 -22.25
C ILE A 642 9.11 -13.43 -21.61
N THR A 643 9.98 -14.24 -20.99
CA THR A 643 9.56 -15.44 -20.25
C THR A 643 8.79 -15.06 -18.98
N ILE A 644 9.22 -14.01 -18.25
CA ILE A 644 8.46 -13.42 -17.14
C ILE A 644 7.10 -12.92 -17.63
N GLN A 645 7.03 -12.20 -18.75
CA GLN A 645 5.75 -11.73 -19.29
C GLN A 645 4.81 -12.89 -19.62
N GLN A 646 5.31 -13.96 -20.24
CA GLN A 646 4.51 -15.16 -20.51
C GLN A 646 4.01 -15.82 -19.23
N TRP A 647 4.86 -15.93 -18.21
CA TRP A 647 4.45 -16.43 -16.90
C TRP A 647 3.35 -15.55 -16.29
N TRP A 648 3.51 -14.23 -16.32
CA TRP A 648 2.53 -13.29 -15.80
C TRP A 648 1.14 -13.52 -16.42
N ILE A 649 1.08 -13.59 -17.75
CA ILE A 649 -0.20 -13.64 -18.46
C ILE A 649 -0.81 -15.04 -18.57
N CYS A 650 0.00 -16.11 -18.50
CA CYS A 650 -0.45 -17.51 -18.65
C CYS A 650 -0.57 -18.25 -17.30
N CYS A 651 0.24 -17.91 -16.31
CA CYS A 651 0.24 -18.53 -14.99
C CYS A 651 -0.44 -17.61 -13.96
N TYR A 652 0.13 -16.43 -13.73
CA TYR A 652 -0.33 -15.56 -12.65
C TYR A 652 -1.76 -15.06 -12.88
N SER A 653 -2.17 -14.80 -14.13
CA SER A 653 -3.57 -14.46 -14.46
C SER A 653 -4.59 -15.50 -13.99
N GLN A 654 -4.24 -16.79 -14.04
CA GLN A 654 -5.10 -17.88 -13.56
C GLN A 654 -5.14 -17.92 -12.03
N PHE A 655 -4.00 -17.72 -11.37
CA PHE A 655 -3.95 -17.57 -9.91
C PHE A 655 -4.70 -16.34 -9.41
N LEU A 656 -4.63 -15.24 -10.16
CA LEU A 656 -5.39 -14.04 -9.87
C LEU A 656 -6.89 -14.33 -9.96
N ASN A 657 -7.33 -15.06 -10.98
CA ASN A 657 -8.73 -15.49 -11.10
C ASN A 657 -9.19 -16.29 -9.88
N LEU A 658 -8.38 -17.25 -9.42
CA LEU A 658 -8.65 -17.99 -8.19
C LEU A 658 -8.67 -17.09 -6.96
N SER A 659 -7.77 -16.11 -6.88
CA SER A 659 -7.75 -15.12 -5.80
C SER A 659 -9.06 -14.35 -5.72
N TYR A 660 -9.61 -13.89 -6.85
CA TYR A 660 -10.91 -13.22 -6.87
C TYR A 660 -12.06 -14.15 -6.50
N MET A 661 -12.08 -15.38 -7.02
CA MET A 661 -13.08 -16.37 -6.61
C MET A 661 -13.03 -16.67 -5.11
N CYS A 662 -11.83 -16.85 -4.53
CA CYS A 662 -11.66 -17.03 -3.09
C CYS A 662 -12.12 -15.79 -2.31
N ARG A 663 -11.81 -14.57 -2.77
CA ARG A 663 -12.31 -13.33 -2.16
C ARG A 663 -13.83 -13.26 -2.18
N GLU A 664 -14.45 -13.64 -3.30
CA GLU A 664 -15.91 -13.71 -3.42
C GLU A 664 -16.49 -14.75 -2.47
N ALA A 665 -15.87 -15.92 -2.35
CA ALA A 665 -16.25 -16.93 -1.37
C ALA A 665 -16.20 -16.38 0.07
N ILE A 666 -15.11 -15.70 0.45
CA ILE A 666 -14.96 -15.06 1.75
C ILE A 666 -16.06 -14.02 1.98
N ILE A 667 -16.34 -13.14 1.01
CA ILE A 667 -17.40 -12.12 1.12
C ILE A 667 -18.78 -12.77 1.23
N ASN A 668 -19.04 -13.84 0.47
CA ASN A 668 -20.30 -14.57 0.57
C ASN A 668 -20.48 -15.16 1.97
N GLN A 669 -19.45 -15.79 2.54
CA GLN A 669 -19.51 -16.28 3.92
C GLN A 669 -19.68 -15.12 4.92
N GLN A 670 -18.93 -14.03 4.78
CA GLN A 670 -19.07 -12.84 5.62
C GLN A 670 -20.52 -12.33 5.62
N ASN A 671 -21.14 -12.17 4.44
CA ASN A 671 -22.52 -11.70 4.29
C ASN A 671 -23.54 -12.63 4.96
N LEU A 672 -23.33 -13.95 4.89
CA LEU A 672 -24.19 -14.91 5.59
C LEU A 672 -24.10 -14.73 7.12
N ILE A 673 -22.89 -14.54 7.64
CA ILE A 673 -22.68 -14.32 9.08
C ILE A 673 -23.24 -12.97 9.53
N GLU A 674 -23.01 -11.88 8.78
CA GLU A 674 -23.62 -10.58 9.04
C GLU A 674 -25.14 -10.69 9.10
N LYS A 675 -25.75 -11.40 8.15
CA LYS A 675 -27.21 -11.59 8.11
C LYS A 675 -27.72 -12.39 9.32
N ILE A 676 -27.03 -13.45 9.74
CA ILE A 676 -27.40 -14.22 10.94
C ILE A 676 -27.34 -13.34 12.20
N ILE A 677 -26.30 -12.52 12.33
CA ILE A 677 -26.12 -11.58 13.44
C ILE A 677 -27.26 -10.55 13.49
N LEU A 678 -27.54 -9.91 12.35
CA LEU A 678 -28.60 -8.89 12.26
C LEU A 678 -30.00 -9.47 12.48
N ASN A 679 -30.27 -10.69 12.02
CA ASN A 679 -31.52 -11.39 12.29
C ASN A 679 -31.70 -11.66 13.78
N GLN A 680 -30.62 -12.05 14.48
CA GLN A 680 -30.67 -12.29 15.93
C GLN A 680 -30.91 -11.00 16.72
N LEU A 681 -30.25 -9.90 16.34
CA LEU A 681 -30.50 -8.58 16.95
C LEU A 681 -31.94 -8.13 16.72
N SER A 682 -32.46 -8.32 15.51
CA SER A 682 -33.84 -7.99 15.16
C SER A 682 -34.86 -8.80 15.95
N TYR A 683 -34.58 -10.09 16.20
CA TYR A 683 -35.40 -10.94 17.05
C TYR A 683 -35.43 -10.41 18.50
N LEU A 684 -34.26 -10.07 19.06
CA LEU A 684 -34.16 -9.49 20.41
C LEU A 684 -34.96 -8.19 20.53
N ALA A 685 -34.87 -7.31 19.54
CA ALA A 685 -35.58 -6.03 19.54
C ALA A 685 -37.11 -6.18 19.50
N ARG A 686 -37.64 -7.28 18.95
CA ARG A 686 -39.09 -7.51 18.79
C ARG A 686 -39.71 -8.34 19.91
N GLU A 687 -39.04 -9.41 20.33
CA GLU A 687 -39.65 -10.50 21.11
C GLU A 687 -39.20 -10.54 22.57
N THR A 688 -38.30 -9.65 22.99
CA THR A 688 -37.74 -9.68 24.36
C THR A 688 -37.99 -8.39 25.12
N SER A 689 -38.07 -8.49 26.45
CA SER A 689 -38.24 -7.37 27.37
C SER A 689 -36.93 -6.63 27.65
N ILE A 690 -36.03 -6.52 26.66
CA ILE A 690 -34.79 -5.74 26.78
C ILE A 690 -35.17 -4.25 26.67
N ASN A 691 -34.65 -3.43 27.59
CA ASN A 691 -34.94 -2.00 27.58
C ASN A 691 -34.22 -1.27 26.42
N ILE A 692 -34.69 -0.06 26.10
CA ILE A 692 -34.22 0.72 24.94
C ILE A 692 -32.72 1.08 25.04
N GLU A 693 -32.21 1.42 26.23
CA GLU A 693 -30.79 1.77 26.42
C GLU A 693 -29.89 0.56 26.14
N THR A 694 -30.26 -0.61 26.65
CA THR A 694 -29.53 -1.86 26.38
C THR A 694 -29.63 -2.25 24.91
N LEU A 695 -30.77 -2.04 24.25
CA LEU A 695 -30.90 -2.28 22.80
C LEU A 695 -30.00 -1.36 21.97
N TYR A 696 -29.87 -0.08 22.34
CA TYR A 696 -28.95 0.84 21.68
C TYR A 696 -27.49 0.37 21.84
N ILE A 697 -27.08 -0.03 23.04
CA ILE A 697 -25.74 -0.57 23.27
C ILE A 697 -25.54 -1.84 22.43
N LEU A 698 -26.53 -2.74 22.38
CA LEU A 698 -26.47 -3.95 21.55
C LEU A 698 -26.31 -3.63 20.07
N SER A 699 -27.03 -2.62 19.53
CA SER A 699 -26.92 -2.26 18.12
C SER A 699 -25.55 -1.72 17.77
N VAL A 700 -25.03 -0.76 18.56
CA VAL A 700 -23.70 -0.18 18.31
C VAL A 700 -22.59 -1.23 18.47
N THR A 701 -22.74 -2.12 19.45
CA THR A 701 -21.80 -3.23 19.66
C THR A 701 -21.82 -4.19 18.49
N THR A 702 -23.00 -4.44 17.92
CA THR A 702 -23.16 -5.31 16.75
C THR A 702 -22.50 -4.71 15.52
N GLU A 703 -22.64 -3.40 15.29
CA GLU A 703 -21.95 -2.69 14.20
C GLU A 703 -20.43 -2.86 14.30
N LYS A 704 -19.85 -2.68 15.49
CA LYS A 704 -18.42 -2.92 15.71
C LYS A 704 -18.00 -4.37 15.54
N THR A 705 -18.81 -5.31 16.01
CA THR A 705 -18.49 -6.72 15.79
C THR A 705 -18.56 -7.10 14.30
N ILE A 706 -19.41 -6.44 13.50
CA ILE A 706 -19.40 -6.56 12.04
C ILE A 706 -18.12 -5.95 11.43
N GLU A 707 -17.60 -4.86 11.98
CA GLU A 707 -16.29 -4.32 11.59
C GLU A 707 -15.17 -5.33 11.88
N ASP A 708 -15.13 -5.92 13.08
CA ASP A 708 -14.16 -6.97 13.44
C ASP A 708 -14.26 -8.18 12.49
N LEU A 709 -15.48 -8.60 12.12
CA LEU A 709 -15.73 -9.68 11.14
C LEU A 709 -15.09 -9.35 9.78
N ARG A 710 -15.19 -8.10 9.35
CA ARG A 710 -14.61 -7.62 8.08
C ARG A 710 -13.09 -7.60 8.13
N GLU A 711 -12.49 -7.23 9.25
CA GLU A 711 -11.04 -7.31 9.44
C GLU A 711 -10.53 -8.76 9.38
N ILE A 712 -11.22 -9.69 10.05
CA ILE A 712 -10.93 -11.14 9.98
C ILE A 712 -11.00 -11.63 8.52
N SER A 713 -12.03 -11.19 7.79
CA SER A 713 -12.22 -11.53 6.38
C SER A 713 -11.07 -10.98 5.51
N GLN A 714 -10.64 -9.74 5.76
CA GLN A 714 -9.51 -9.13 5.07
C GLN A 714 -8.19 -9.87 5.33
N LYS A 715 -7.96 -10.34 6.56
CA LYS A 715 -6.81 -11.20 6.89
C LYS A 715 -6.82 -12.48 6.06
N SER A 716 -7.98 -13.14 5.93
CA SER A 716 -8.12 -14.33 5.08
C SER A 716 -7.82 -14.03 3.60
N MET A 717 -8.30 -12.90 3.07
CA MET A 717 -7.99 -12.46 1.70
C MET A 717 -6.50 -12.25 1.49
N ASN A 718 -5.79 -11.71 2.49
CA ASN A 718 -4.34 -11.52 2.44
C ASN A 718 -3.60 -12.87 2.43
N ASN A 719 -4.03 -13.84 3.24
CA ASN A 719 -3.46 -15.20 3.26
C ASN A 719 -3.59 -15.86 1.89
N ILE A 720 -4.76 -15.75 1.25
CA ILE A 720 -5.00 -16.26 -0.11
C ILE A 720 -4.07 -15.60 -1.14
N CYS A 721 -3.89 -14.29 -1.08
CA CYS A 721 -3.02 -13.59 -2.01
C CYS A 721 -1.57 -14.04 -1.85
N ASN A 722 -1.06 -14.10 -0.61
CA ASN A 722 0.29 -14.55 -0.33
C ASN A 722 0.54 -15.98 -0.83
N PHE A 723 -0.42 -16.88 -0.60
CA PHE A 723 -0.33 -18.26 -1.07
C PHE A 723 -0.23 -18.32 -2.61
N PHE A 724 -1.13 -17.65 -3.33
CA PHE A 724 -1.16 -17.70 -4.79
C PHE A 724 0.01 -16.97 -5.46
N GLU A 725 0.46 -15.85 -4.90
CA GLU A 725 1.65 -15.13 -5.39
C GLU A 725 2.88 -16.02 -5.27
N ARG A 726 3.11 -16.64 -4.10
CA ARG A 726 4.22 -17.58 -3.91
C ARG A 726 4.09 -18.82 -4.79
N ALA A 727 2.91 -19.43 -4.85
CA ALA A 727 2.67 -20.59 -5.71
C ALA A 727 2.98 -20.28 -7.19
N SER A 728 2.63 -19.09 -7.66
CA SER A 728 2.92 -18.67 -9.03
C SER A 728 4.43 -18.57 -9.30
N VAL A 729 5.23 -18.02 -8.37
CA VAL A 729 6.69 -17.93 -8.49
C VAL A 729 7.34 -19.30 -8.35
N SER A 730 6.84 -20.16 -7.47
CA SER A 730 7.30 -21.54 -7.36
C SER A 730 7.12 -22.29 -8.68
N ILE A 731 5.96 -22.16 -9.34
CA ILE A 731 5.71 -22.74 -10.67
C ILE A 731 6.65 -22.15 -11.73
N PHE A 732 6.94 -20.84 -11.68
CA PHE A 732 7.93 -20.25 -12.57
C PHE A 732 9.26 -20.97 -12.45
N HIS A 733 9.75 -21.18 -11.23
CA HIS A 733 11.00 -21.87 -10.98
C HIS A 733 10.97 -23.35 -11.41
N THR A 734 9.97 -24.11 -10.97
CA THR A 734 9.95 -25.56 -11.17
C THR A 734 9.67 -25.97 -12.59
N ASP A 735 8.86 -25.20 -13.32
CA ASP A 735 8.24 -25.66 -14.57
C ASP A 735 8.56 -24.81 -15.79
N ILE A 736 8.88 -23.52 -15.59
CA ILE A 736 9.17 -22.58 -16.68
C ILE A 736 10.68 -22.35 -16.79
N TYR A 737 11.35 -22.14 -15.66
CA TYR A 737 12.75 -21.73 -15.64
C TYR A 737 13.69 -22.82 -16.15
N ASN A 738 13.43 -24.10 -15.86
CA ASN A 738 14.21 -25.20 -16.43
C ASN A 738 14.14 -25.22 -17.97
N LYS A 739 12.95 -25.03 -18.53
CA LYS A 739 12.77 -24.92 -19.99
C LYS A 739 13.48 -23.69 -20.56
N PHE A 740 13.51 -22.59 -19.80
CA PHE A 740 14.25 -21.39 -20.16
C PHE A 740 15.75 -21.67 -20.20
N ILE A 741 16.31 -22.34 -19.17
CA ILE A 741 17.72 -22.75 -19.14
C ILE A 741 18.08 -23.58 -20.38
N ASP A 742 17.25 -24.55 -20.76
CA ASP A 742 17.47 -25.36 -21.97
C ASP A 742 17.46 -24.51 -23.25
N HIS A 743 16.53 -23.55 -23.36
CA HIS A 743 16.49 -22.61 -24.48
C HIS A 743 17.71 -21.68 -24.51
N MET A 744 18.18 -21.22 -23.35
CA MET A 744 19.34 -20.33 -23.24
C MET A 744 20.63 -21.01 -23.66
N LYS A 745 20.80 -22.31 -23.39
CA LYS A 745 21.95 -23.10 -23.86
C LYS A 745 22.10 -23.03 -25.38
N TYR A 746 20.98 -23.20 -26.10
CA TYR A 746 20.99 -23.08 -27.57
C TYR A 746 21.43 -21.69 -28.05
N ILE A 747 20.94 -20.61 -27.42
CA ILE A 747 21.32 -19.22 -27.78
C ILE A 747 22.79 -18.97 -27.48
N VAL A 748 23.27 -19.43 -26.32
CA VAL A 748 24.67 -19.27 -25.90
C VAL A 748 25.61 -20.05 -26.81
N ASP A 749 25.25 -21.26 -27.22
CA ASP A 749 26.05 -22.05 -28.16
C ASP A 749 26.17 -21.36 -29.52
N ASP A 750 25.07 -20.78 -30.03
CA ASP A 750 25.07 -19.99 -31.26
C ASP A 750 25.94 -18.72 -31.14
N ALA A 751 25.84 -18.00 -30.01
CA ALA A 751 26.66 -16.83 -29.72
C ALA A 751 28.16 -17.18 -29.62
N ASN A 752 28.49 -18.23 -28.85
CA ASN A 752 29.86 -18.71 -28.66
C ASN A 752 30.46 -19.17 -29.99
N THR A 753 29.69 -19.88 -30.83
CA THR A 753 30.12 -20.27 -32.18
C THR A 753 30.48 -19.06 -33.03
N LYS A 754 29.66 -18.00 -33.00
CA LYS A 754 29.92 -16.75 -33.75
C LYS A 754 31.15 -16.00 -33.23
N ILE A 755 31.34 -15.95 -31.90
CA ILE A 755 32.53 -15.36 -31.27
C ILE A 755 33.79 -16.11 -31.69
N ILE A 756 33.79 -17.44 -31.57
CA ILE A 756 34.93 -18.30 -31.93
C ILE A 756 35.26 -18.14 -33.41
N ASN A 757 34.26 -18.18 -34.29
CA ASN A 757 34.46 -18.02 -35.73
C ASN A 757 35.06 -16.65 -36.08
N TYR A 758 34.58 -15.57 -35.45
CA TYR A 758 35.13 -14.23 -35.64
C TYR A 758 36.58 -14.13 -35.15
N ILE A 759 36.90 -14.60 -33.93
CA ILE A 759 38.27 -14.59 -33.39
C ILE A 759 39.21 -15.40 -34.30
N ASN A 760 38.78 -16.58 -34.76
CA ASN A 760 39.57 -17.42 -35.64
C ASN A 760 39.82 -16.79 -37.02
N SER A 761 38.86 -16.01 -37.54
CA SER A 761 38.97 -15.31 -38.82
C SER A 761 39.96 -14.14 -38.83
N ASN A 762 40.37 -13.63 -37.67
CA ASN A 762 41.33 -12.53 -37.57
C ASN A 762 42.77 -13.02 -37.83
N SER A 763 43.42 -12.46 -38.86
CA SER A 763 44.78 -12.83 -39.28
C SER A 763 45.89 -12.09 -38.53
N ASN A 764 45.59 -10.97 -37.86
CA ASN A 764 46.57 -10.08 -37.22
C ASN A 764 46.91 -10.45 -35.76
N ILE A 765 46.33 -11.52 -35.22
CA ILE A 765 46.54 -11.96 -33.83
C ILE A 765 47.09 -13.38 -33.78
N THR A 766 47.95 -13.65 -32.80
CA THR A 766 48.58 -14.94 -32.52
C THR A 766 47.58 -15.95 -31.93
N GLN A 767 47.96 -17.23 -31.92
CA GLN A 767 47.11 -18.28 -31.34
C GLN A 767 46.91 -18.12 -29.81
N GLU A 768 47.91 -17.63 -29.09
CA GLU A 768 47.80 -17.36 -27.65
C GLU A 768 46.79 -16.23 -27.38
N GLU A 769 46.85 -15.15 -28.17
CA GLU A 769 45.89 -14.06 -28.10
C GLU A 769 44.47 -14.51 -28.46
N LYS A 770 44.31 -15.37 -29.47
CA LYS A 770 43.01 -16.00 -29.79
C LYS A 770 42.46 -16.77 -28.59
N ASN A 771 43.27 -17.61 -27.95
CA ASN A 771 42.85 -18.38 -26.78
C ASN A 771 42.47 -17.47 -25.59
N TYR A 772 43.24 -16.41 -25.37
CA TYR A 772 42.94 -15.40 -24.35
C TYR A 772 41.57 -14.74 -24.59
N LEU A 773 41.32 -14.27 -25.81
CA LEU A 773 40.05 -13.63 -26.18
C LEU A 773 38.86 -14.60 -26.10
N ILE A 774 39.04 -15.87 -26.53
CA ILE A 774 38.00 -16.90 -26.42
C ILE A 774 37.63 -17.11 -24.94
N ASN A 775 38.63 -17.33 -24.07
CA ASN A 775 38.37 -17.55 -22.65
C ASN A 775 37.72 -16.34 -21.97
N LYS A 776 38.03 -15.12 -22.43
CA LYS A 776 37.50 -13.87 -21.86
C LYS A 776 36.03 -13.62 -22.24
N TYR A 777 35.63 -13.97 -23.46
CA TYR A 777 34.31 -13.58 -24.01
C TYR A 777 33.33 -14.72 -24.25
N MET A 778 33.72 -15.97 -23.99
CA MET A 778 32.80 -17.10 -24.04
C MET A 778 31.74 -16.98 -22.93
N LEU A 779 30.48 -17.18 -23.28
CA LEU A 779 29.36 -17.17 -22.35
C LEU A 779 29.19 -18.55 -21.71
N THR A 780 28.80 -18.55 -20.43
CA THR A 780 28.61 -19.74 -19.59
C THR A 780 27.21 -19.78 -18.99
N GLU A 781 26.87 -20.88 -18.28
CA GLU A 781 25.59 -20.98 -17.57
C GLU A 781 25.37 -19.89 -16.51
N GLU A 782 26.45 -19.38 -15.90
CA GLU A 782 26.37 -18.28 -14.93
C GLU A 782 25.87 -16.98 -15.56
N ASP A 783 26.12 -16.77 -16.86
CA ASP A 783 25.73 -15.54 -17.56
C ASP A 783 24.23 -15.44 -17.82
N PHE A 784 23.47 -16.54 -17.67
CA PHE A 784 22.02 -16.56 -17.83
C PHE A 784 21.26 -17.16 -16.64
N ASN A 785 21.93 -17.34 -15.50
CA ASN A 785 21.26 -17.74 -14.26
C ASN A 785 20.64 -16.52 -13.55
N PHE A 786 19.47 -16.08 -14.03
CA PHE A 786 18.79 -14.86 -13.56
C PHE A 786 17.74 -15.06 -12.45
N PHE A 787 17.39 -16.31 -12.13
CA PHE A 787 16.31 -16.58 -11.19
C PHE A 787 16.60 -15.99 -9.80
N ASN A 788 15.63 -15.25 -9.28
CA ASN A 788 15.65 -14.71 -7.93
C ASN A 788 14.21 -14.65 -7.41
N PHE A 789 13.91 -15.48 -6.41
CA PHE A 789 12.56 -15.63 -5.86
C PHE A 789 12.04 -14.30 -5.27
N ASP A 790 12.82 -13.64 -4.43
CA ASP A 790 12.43 -12.39 -3.78
C ASP A 790 12.19 -11.26 -4.79
N LYS A 791 13.00 -11.20 -5.85
CA LYS A 791 12.82 -10.21 -6.92
C LYS A 791 11.51 -10.41 -7.68
N LEU A 792 11.09 -11.66 -7.91
CA LEU A 792 9.80 -11.98 -8.54
C LEU A 792 8.63 -11.71 -7.58
N ILE A 793 8.76 -12.05 -6.30
CA ILE A 793 7.75 -11.68 -5.28
C ILE A 793 7.59 -10.16 -5.17
N ASN A 794 8.69 -9.41 -5.29
CA ASN A 794 8.65 -7.95 -5.28
C ASN A 794 7.92 -7.35 -6.50
N LEU A 795 7.63 -8.12 -7.56
CA LEU A 795 6.78 -7.65 -8.65
C LEU A 795 5.33 -7.43 -8.20
N PHE A 796 4.83 -8.22 -7.25
CA PHE A 796 3.47 -8.07 -6.70
C PHE A 796 3.40 -6.94 -5.66
N ASN A 797 4.52 -6.68 -4.96
CA ASN A 797 4.65 -5.61 -3.97
C ASN A 797 4.89 -4.24 -4.64
N SER A 798 3.94 -3.77 -5.46
CA SER A 798 3.98 -2.39 -5.96
C SER A 798 4.28 -1.42 -4.81
N LYS A 799 5.13 -0.40 -5.04
CA LYS A 799 5.48 0.60 -4.02
C LYS A 799 4.27 1.34 -3.42
N ILE A 800 3.10 1.27 -4.06
CA ILE A 800 1.82 1.73 -3.51
C ILE A 800 1.53 1.01 -2.19
N GLN A 801 1.71 -0.31 -2.13
CA GLN A 801 1.55 -1.07 -0.90
C GLN A 801 2.62 -0.72 0.15
N LEU A 802 3.83 -0.29 -0.23
CA LEU A 802 4.81 0.21 0.75
C LEU A 802 4.39 1.56 1.35
N THR A 803 3.68 2.38 0.58
CA THR A 803 3.19 3.68 1.05
C THR A 803 1.97 3.49 1.95
N ILE A 804 1.07 2.56 1.59
CA ILE A 804 0.00 2.09 2.49
C ILE A 804 0.59 1.34 3.69
N LYS A 805 1.68 0.57 3.56
CA LYS A 805 2.40 -0.05 4.69
C LYS A 805 3.13 0.96 5.57
N ASN A 806 3.31 2.21 5.14
CA ASN A 806 3.71 3.25 6.08
C ASN A 806 2.57 3.57 7.05
N GLU A 807 1.30 3.34 6.67
CA GLU A 807 0.26 3.04 7.65
C GLU A 807 0.64 1.67 8.21
N LYS A 808 1.09 1.62 9.46
CA LYS A 808 1.40 0.35 10.09
C LYS A 808 0.04 -0.23 10.49
N PRO A 809 -0.57 -1.13 9.71
CA PRO A 809 -2.01 -1.41 9.78
C PRO A 809 -2.41 -2.09 11.09
N GLU A 810 -1.43 -2.61 11.82
CA GLU A 810 -1.61 -3.17 13.15
C GLU A 810 -1.71 -2.10 14.25
N TYR A 811 -1.35 -0.83 13.98
CA TYR A 811 -1.36 0.26 14.94
C TYR A 811 -2.61 1.11 14.76
N ASN A 812 -3.46 1.20 15.78
CA ASN A 812 -4.48 2.23 15.90
C ASN A 812 -3.91 3.58 16.37
N LEU A 813 -2.73 3.56 17.00
CA LEU A 813 -1.98 4.75 17.39
C LEU A 813 -0.49 4.41 17.43
N LEU A 814 0.34 5.28 16.87
CA LEU A 814 1.77 5.28 17.08
C LEU A 814 2.22 6.71 17.30
N LEU A 815 2.52 7.04 18.55
CA LEU A 815 2.89 8.40 18.96
C LEU A 815 4.27 8.78 18.41
N SER A 816 4.36 9.96 17.80
CA SER A 816 5.62 10.58 17.41
C SER A 816 5.67 12.02 17.89
N ILE A 817 6.80 12.40 18.47
CA ILE A 817 7.04 13.72 19.06
C ILE A 817 8.23 14.36 18.35
N ASN A 818 7.99 15.52 17.74
CA ASN A 818 9.04 16.33 17.12
C ASN A 818 9.17 17.66 17.86
N GLN A 819 10.38 17.94 18.34
CA GLN A 819 10.77 19.27 18.85
C GLN A 819 11.47 20.03 17.72
N ASN A 820 10.77 21.00 17.11
CA ASN A 820 11.42 22.04 16.32
C ASN A 820 11.51 23.30 17.19
N GLU A 821 12.52 24.16 16.96
CA GLU A 821 12.97 25.29 17.81
C GLU A 821 11.90 26.31 18.27
N SER A 822 10.62 26.15 17.90
CA SER A 822 9.51 26.99 18.36
C SER A 822 8.16 26.30 18.55
N ASN A 823 8.00 25.00 18.20
CA ASN A 823 6.74 24.27 18.35
C ASN A 823 6.98 22.80 18.68
N GLU A 824 6.39 22.36 19.79
CA GLU A 824 6.28 20.96 20.17
C GLU A 824 5.07 20.34 19.47
N ASN A 825 5.32 19.41 18.55
CA ASN A 825 4.27 18.72 17.82
C ASN A 825 4.16 17.27 18.28
N ILE A 826 3.06 16.95 18.97
CA ILE A 826 2.64 15.59 19.31
C ILE A 826 1.72 15.11 18.18
N THR A 827 2.13 14.06 17.46
CA THR A 827 1.46 13.57 16.25
C THR A 827 1.28 12.06 16.28
N ASP A 828 0.34 11.56 15.48
CA ASP A 828 0.17 10.14 15.21
C ASP A 828 0.76 9.80 13.83
N ILE A 829 1.58 8.76 13.79
CA ILE A 829 2.16 8.23 12.55
C ILE A 829 1.61 6.84 12.18
N SER A 830 0.51 6.40 12.81
CA SER A 830 -0.14 5.13 12.49
C SER A 830 -0.85 5.13 11.13
N GLY A 831 -1.30 6.29 10.67
CA GLY A 831 -2.12 6.44 9.45
C GLY A 831 -3.63 6.50 9.74
N ASN A 832 -4.08 6.25 10.98
CA ASN A 832 -5.51 6.22 11.33
C ASN A 832 -6.12 7.59 11.67
N ASN A 833 -5.44 8.69 11.34
CA ASN A 833 -5.89 10.07 11.57
C ASN A 833 -6.37 10.31 13.02
N VAL A 834 -5.66 9.77 14.00
CA VAL A 834 -6.00 9.99 15.41
C VAL A 834 -5.95 11.48 15.72
N LYS A 835 -7.05 12.04 16.20
CA LYS A 835 -7.09 13.44 16.61
C LYS A 835 -6.47 13.56 17.99
N ILE A 836 -5.35 14.27 18.08
CA ILE A 836 -4.63 14.51 19.33
C ILE A 836 -4.92 15.94 19.81
N SER A 837 -5.32 16.08 21.07
CA SER A 837 -5.43 17.38 21.75
C SER A 837 -4.73 17.31 23.10
N TYR A 838 -3.95 18.32 23.43
CA TYR A 838 -3.15 18.35 24.65
C TYR A 838 -3.16 19.74 25.28
N SER A 839 -2.84 19.80 26.57
CA SER A 839 -2.74 21.04 27.33
C SER A 839 -1.63 21.95 26.79
N ASN A 840 -1.88 23.27 26.70
CA ASN A 840 -0.89 24.24 26.18
C ASN A 840 0.41 24.31 27.01
N ASN A 841 0.39 23.86 28.26
CA ASN A 841 1.53 23.79 29.18
C ASN A 841 2.11 22.37 29.28
N ILE A 842 1.88 21.51 28.28
CA ILE A 842 2.55 20.21 28.23
C ILE A 842 4.06 20.42 28.13
N ASN A 843 4.83 19.57 28.80
CA ASN A 843 6.29 19.62 28.74
C ASN A 843 6.81 18.39 27.99
N ILE A 844 7.81 18.58 27.14
CA ILE A 844 8.49 17.49 26.44
C ILE A 844 9.96 17.46 26.89
N LEU A 845 10.42 16.29 27.32
CA LEU A 845 11.77 16.08 27.83
C LEU A 845 12.43 14.90 27.13
N ASP A 846 13.75 14.82 27.22
CA ASP A 846 14.50 13.64 26.81
C ASP A 846 13.97 12.39 27.56
N GLY A 847 13.52 11.40 26.78
CA GLY A 847 13.13 10.09 27.24
C GLY A 847 14.31 9.12 27.38
N ARG A 848 14.01 7.83 27.34
CA ARG A 848 14.98 6.75 27.24
C ARG A 848 15.70 6.85 25.89
N ASN A 849 15.01 6.90 24.76
CA ASN A 849 15.61 6.95 23.41
C ASN A 849 15.17 8.18 22.60
N GLU A 850 13.91 8.53 22.71
CA GLU A 850 13.18 9.56 21.98
C GLU A 850 12.74 10.67 22.95
N GLN A 851 11.91 11.59 22.47
CA GLN A 851 11.25 12.59 23.32
C GLN A 851 10.09 11.96 24.09
N ALA A 852 9.93 12.36 25.35
CA ALA A 852 8.92 11.87 26.27
C ALA A 852 7.98 13.00 26.71
N ILE A 853 6.69 12.68 26.82
CA ILE A 853 5.70 13.56 27.46
C ILE A 853 5.99 13.58 28.96
N TYR A 854 6.11 14.77 29.54
CA TYR A 854 6.27 14.97 30.97
C TYR A 854 5.00 15.58 31.56
N LEU A 855 4.39 14.84 32.49
CA LEU A 855 3.22 15.25 33.27
C LEU A 855 3.66 15.50 34.70
N ASP A 856 3.43 16.69 35.23
CA ASP A 856 3.87 17.11 36.56
C ASP A 856 2.79 17.76 37.42
N ASN A 857 1.60 17.98 36.86
CA ASN A 857 0.47 18.56 37.57
C ASN A 857 -0.88 18.13 36.96
N ASP A 858 -1.96 18.36 37.71
CA ASP A 858 -3.31 17.93 37.37
C ASP A 858 -3.92 18.63 36.14
N SER A 859 -3.34 19.75 35.69
CA SER A 859 -3.84 20.49 34.52
C SER A 859 -3.32 19.94 33.19
N GLN A 860 -2.28 19.11 33.22
CA GLN A 860 -1.66 18.55 32.02
C GLN A 860 -2.35 17.25 31.60
N TYR A 861 -2.66 17.17 30.30
CA TYR A 861 -3.28 16.01 29.71
C TYR A 861 -2.95 15.89 28.22
N VAL A 862 -3.10 14.67 27.69
CA VAL A 862 -3.13 14.39 26.26
C VAL A 862 -4.31 13.46 25.97
N ASP A 863 -5.21 13.92 25.11
CA ASP A 863 -6.38 13.17 24.65
C ASP A 863 -6.12 12.66 23.23
N PHE A 864 -6.33 11.36 23.05
CA PHE A 864 -6.26 10.66 21.76
C PHE A 864 -7.67 10.23 21.36
N LYS A 865 -8.21 10.80 20.29
CA LYS A 865 -9.58 10.51 19.84
C LYS A 865 -9.59 9.77 18.50
N SER A 866 -10.23 8.60 18.51
CA SER A 866 -10.49 7.77 17.33
C SER A 866 -11.65 6.81 17.58
N LYS A 867 -12.43 6.50 16.53
CA LYS A 867 -13.46 5.44 16.60
C LYS A 867 -12.87 4.08 16.97
N ASN A 868 -11.60 3.82 16.64
CA ASN A 868 -10.94 2.55 16.95
C ASN A 868 -10.69 2.33 18.46
N PHE A 869 -10.73 3.40 19.28
CA PHE A 869 -10.50 3.31 20.74
C PHE A 869 -11.76 3.03 21.55
N GLU A 870 -12.87 3.00 20.85
CA GLU A 870 -14.20 3.00 21.40
C GLU A 870 -14.56 1.56 21.88
N ASN A 871 -13.78 0.53 21.47
CA ASN A 871 -13.86 -0.89 21.88
C ASN A 871 -15.25 -1.53 21.74
N GLY A 872 -15.39 -2.80 22.14
CA GLY A 872 -16.64 -3.54 22.07
C GLY A 872 -16.55 -4.88 22.80
N VAL A 873 -17.15 -5.91 22.19
CA VAL A 873 -17.17 -7.28 22.75
C VAL A 873 -16.00 -8.11 22.24
N THR A 874 -15.63 -7.94 20.97
CA THR A 874 -14.84 -8.87 20.18
C THR A 874 -13.47 -8.34 19.74
N ASN A 875 -13.23 -7.04 19.86
CA ASN A 875 -12.00 -6.42 19.34
C ASN A 875 -10.79 -6.72 20.23
N ASN A 876 -9.70 -7.21 19.62
CA ASN A 876 -8.41 -7.37 20.29
C ASN A 876 -7.68 -6.02 20.33
N PHE A 877 -6.87 -5.79 21.36
CA PHE A 877 -5.99 -4.63 21.38
C PHE A 877 -4.78 -4.83 22.29
N THR A 878 -3.69 -4.13 21.98
CA THR A 878 -2.51 -4.06 22.84
C THR A 878 -2.15 -2.60 23.08
N ILE A 879 -1.88 -2.23 24.32
CA ILE A 879 -1.35 -0.93 24.69
C ILE A 879 0.11 -1.13 25.08
N SER A 880 1.01 -0.32 24.54
CA SER A 880 2.41 -0.35 24.97
C SER A 880 3.03 1.04 25.08
N PHE A 881 3.85 1.24 26.10
CA PHE A 881 4.60 2.47 26.33
C PHE A 881 5.74 2.27 27.31
N TRP A 882 6.71 3.17 27.25
CA TRP A 882 7.69 3.36 28.30
C TRP A 882 7.15 4.36 29.32
N MET A 883 7.36 4.09 30.60
CA MET A 883 7.02 5.00 31.67
C MET A 883 8.11 5.11 32.73
N ARG A 884 8.16 6.27 33.38
CA ARG A 884 8.98 6.49 34.57
C ARG A 884 8.30 7.42 35.53
N THR A 885 8.22 7.03 36.80
CA THR A 885 7.82 7.92 37.91
C THR A 885 9.04 8.66 38.46
N LEU A 886 8.92 9.95 38.79
CA LEU A 886 10.05 10.73 39.34
C LEU A 886 10.09 10.74 40.87
N GLU A 887 9.00 10.36 41.51
CA GLU A 887 8.84 10.31 42.96
C GLU A 887 7.94 9.13 43.34
N LYS A 888 7.98 8.72 44.61
CA LYS A 888 7.09 7.67 45.11
C LYS A 888 5.64 8.13 44.98
N VAL A 889 4.80 7.28 44.39
CA VAL A 889 3.37 7.57 44.25
C VAL A 889 2.66 7.21 45.55
N ASP A 890 2.24 8.21 46.31
CA ASP A 890 1.52 8.00 47.57
C ASP A 890 -0.01 8.05 47.41
N THR A 891 -0.51 8.67 46.35
CA THR A 891 -1.94 8.82 46.05
C THR A 891 -2.34 8.03 44.80
N ASN A 892 -3.52 7.40 44.82
CA ASN A 892 -4.05 6.76 43.62
C ASN A 892 -4.31 7.81 42.54
N SER A 893 -3.77 7.62 41.35
CA SER A 893 -3.96 8.54 40.23
C SER A 893 -4.19 7.79 38.92
N THR A 894 -5.16 8.22 38.13
CA THR A 894 -5.42 7.60 36.82
C THR A 894 -4.36 8.06 35.83
N LEU A 895 -3.63 7.10 35.24
CA LEU A 895 -2.62 7.35 34.23
C LEU A 895 -3.23 7.36 32.82
N LEU A 896 -3.97 6.30 32.50
CA LEU A 896 -4.67 6.14 31.22
C LEU A 896 -6.10 5.71 31.49
N THR A 897 -7.06 6.27 30.75
CA THR A 897 -8.46 5.84 30.81
C THR A 897 -9.14 5.93 29.46
N SER A 898 -9.95 4.91 29.14
CA SER A 898 -10.94 4.96 28.05
C SER A 898 -12.36 5.21 28.58
N LYS A 899 -12.55 5.27 29.90
CA LYS A 899 -13.86 5.48 30.54
C LYS A 899 -14.21 6.97 30.57
N LEU A 900 -15.48 7.29 30.30
CA LEU A 900 -16.01 8.65 30.51
C LEU A 900 -16.05 9.04 31.99
N ASN A 901 -16.44 8.09 32.86
CA ASN A 901 -16.45 8.22 34.32
C ASN A 901 -16.29 6.83 34.97
N GLU A 902 -16.09 6.75 36.30
CA GLU A 902 -15.83 5.49 37.02
C GLU A 902 -16.94 4.41 36.88
N ASN A 903 -18.17 4.82 36.54
CA ASN A 903 -19.29 3.91 36.36
C ASN A 903 -19.53 3.48 34.91
N SER A 904 -18.85 4.12 33.96
CA SER A 904 -18.89 3.77 32.53
C SER A 904 -18.08 2.50 32.24
N ALA A 905 -18.46 1.82 31.16
CA ALA A 905 -17.69 0.70 30.64
C ALA A 905 -16.36 1.19 30.02
N GLY A 906 -15.39 0.29 29.96
CA GLY A 906 -14.06 0.54 29.42
C GLY A 906 -12.97 0.04 30.36
N TRP A 907 -11.76 0.55 30.16
CA TRP A 907 -10.58 0.17 30.92
C TRP A 907 -9.84 1.40 31.42
N GLN A 908 -9.08 1.22 32.50
CA GLN A 908 -8.21 2.25 33.03
C GLN A 908 -6.95 1.63 33.62
N LEU A 909 -5.89 2.42 33.67
CA LEU A 909 -4.64 2.08 34.31
C LEU A 909 -4.34 3.16 35.35
N ASP A 910 -4.37 2.80 36.62
CA ASP A 910 -4.10 3.71 37.72
C ASP A 910 -2.71 3.45 38.31
N LEU A 911 -2.02 4.51 38.70
CA LEU A 911 -0.85 4.46 39.58
C LEU A 911 -1.32 4.29 41.02
N ARG A 912 -0.74 3.31 41.74
CA ARG A 912 -1.08 3.04 43.13
C ARG A 912 0.13 2.50 43.90
N ARG A 913 0.59 3.26 44.89
CA ARG A 913 1.78 2.95 45.70
C ARG A 913 3.01 2.73 44.82
N ASN A 914 3.61 1.55 44.87
CA ASN A 914 4.77 1.14 44.07
C ASN A 914 4.36 0.21 42.90
N GLY A 915 3.19 0.43 42.33
CA GLY A 915 2.63 -0.43 41.29
C GLY A 915 1.56 0.25 40.45
N LEU A 916 1.02 -0.52 39.51
CA LEU A 916 -0.10 -0.13 38.65
C LEU A 916 -1.33 -0.98 38.96
N VAL A 917 -2.52 -0.42 38.81
CA VAL A 917 -3.77 -1.17 38.82
C VAL A 917 -4.37 -1.10 37.43
N TRP A 918 -4.44 -2.23 36.74
CA TRP A 918 -5.26 -2.35 35.53
C TRP A 918 -6.69 -2.70 35.95
N SER A 919 -7.66 -1.89 35.52
CA SER A 919 -9.09 -2.18 35.72
C SER A 919 -9.85 -2.26 34.40
N MET A 920 -10.77 -3.21 34.32
CA MET A 920 -11.72 -3.35 33.21
C MET A 920 -13.11 -3.50 33.78
N LYS A 921 -14.07 -2.73 33.25
CA LYS A 921 -15.47 -2.79 33.67
C LYS A 921 -16.36 -2.81 32.43
N ASP A 922 -17.32 -3.72 32.39
CA ASP A 922 -18.28 -3.81 31.28
C ASP A 922 -19.62 -3.11 31.60
N HIS A 923 -20.50 -3.07 30.59
CA HIS A 923 -21.86 -2.55 30.73
C HIS A 923 -22.73 -3.36 31.71
N ASN A 924 -22.40 -4.63 31.95
CA ASN A 924 -23.06 -5.50 32.92
C ASN A 924 -22.49 -5.35 34.35
N LYS A 925 -21.55 -4.42 34.55
CA LYS A 925 -20.84 -4.14 35.82
C LYS A 925 -19.94 -5.28 36.31
N ASN A 926 -19.60 -6.24 35.45
CA ASN A 926 -18.49 -7.16 35.74
C ASN A 926 -17.20 -6.35 35.72
N GLU A 927 -16.34 -6.58 36.70
CA GLU A 927 -15.13 -5.79 36.90
C GLU A 927 -13.96 -6.68 37.29
N ILE A 928 -12.82 -6.46 36.64
CA ILE A 928 -11.54 -7.08 37.02
C ILE A 928 -10.59 -5.96 37.42
N ASN A 929 -9.96 -6.13 38.58
CA ASN A 929 -8.91 -5.25 39.09
C ASN A 929 -7.65 -6.07 39.32
N ILE A 930 -6.57 -5.73 38.61
CA ILE A 930 -5.29 -6.44 38.68
C ILE A 930 -4.25 -5.46 39.18
N TYR A 931 -3.76 -5.71 40.39
CA TYR A 931 -2.66 -4.96 40.96
C TYR A 931 -1.33 -5.59 40.48
N LEU A 932 -0.51 -4.76 39.84
CA LEU A 932 0.82 -5.05 39.33
C LEU A 932 1.81 -4.45 40.35
N ASN A 933 2.22 -5.26 41.31
CA ASN A 933 2.89 -4.76 42.51
C ASN A 933 4.40 -4.68 42.34
N ASP A 934 5.01 -3.84 43.17
CA ASP A 934 6.42 -3.90 43.57
C ASP A 934 7.45 -3.76 42.44
N PHE A 935 7.06 -3.20 41.30
CA PHE A 935 7.99 -2.92 40.19
C PHE A 935 8.24 -1.44 39.97
N LEU A 936 7.28 -0.58 40.33
CA LEU A 936 7.37 0.85 40.06
C LEU A 936 8.36 1.51 41.01
N ASP A 937 9.50 1.89 40.45
CA ASP A 937 10.50 2.72 41.09
C ASP A 937 10.77 4.00 40.27
N ILE A 938 11.91 4.65 40.49
CA ILE A 938 12.27 5.87 39.75
C ILE A 938 13.01 5.58 38.44
N SER A 939 12.91 4.37 37.90
CA SER A 939 13.53 3.92 36.64
C SER A 939 12.50 3.83 35.51
N TRP A 940 13.01 3.71 34.28
CA TRP A 940 12.19 3.44 33.10
C TRP A 940 11.73 1.98 33.06
N HIS A 941 10.42 1.79 32.90
CA HIS A 941 9.80 0.48 32.66
C HIS A 941 9.02 0.46 31.35
N TYR A 942 9.09 -0.66 30.63
CA TYR A 942 8.29 -0.91 29.45
C TYR A 942 7.04 -1.71 29.82
N ILE A 943 5.87 -1.10 29.66
CA ILE A 943 4.58 -1.69 30.02
C ILE A 943 3.86 -2.10 28.75
N VAL A 944 3.39 -3.35 28.72
CA VAL A 944 2.55 -3.87 27.63
C VAL A 944 1.32 -4.55 28.23
N VAL A 945 0.14 -4.08 27.85
CA VAL A 945 -1.15 -4.70 28.22
C VAL A 945 -1.79 -5.21 26.94
N SER A 946 -2.06 -6.52 26.86
CA SER A 946 -2.62 -7.16 25.68
C SER A 946 -3.91 -7.88 26.02
N VAL A 947 -4.99 -7.51 25.33
CA VAL A 947 -6.34 -8.04 25.50
C VAL A 947 -6.70 -8.87 24.27
N ASN A 948 -6.79 -10.18 24.45
CA ASN A 948 -7.24 -11.11 23.43
C ASN A 948 -8.66 -11.58 23.75
N ARG A 949 -9.65 -11.08 23.00
CA ARG A 949 -11.07 -11.41 23.12
C ARG A 949 -11.43 -12.73 22.45
N LEU A 950 -10.60 -13.22 21.52
CA LEU A 950 -10.80 -14.53 20.90
C LEU A 950 -10.56 -15.65 21.91
N THR A 951 -9.44 -15.56 22.65
CA THR A 951 -9.07 -16.54 23.69
C THR A 951 -9.54 -16.18 25.09
N ASN A 952 -10.14 -14.99 25.26
CA ASN A 952 -10.50 -14.41 26.55
C ASN A 952 -9.33 -14.33 27.53
N ILE A 953 -8.15 -13.95 27.04
CA ILE A 953 -6.93 -13.82 27.86
C ILE A 953 -6.46 -12.37 27.86
N LEU A 954 -6.20 -11.85 29.06
CA LEU A 954 -5.45 -10.64 29.32
C LEU A 954 -4.02 -11.02 29.72
N THR A 955 -3.04 -10.51 29.01
CA THR A 955 -1.63 -10.58 29.40
C THR A 955 -1.07 -9.20 29.70
N VAL A 956 -0.26 -9.10 30.75
CA VAL A 956 0.50 -7.90 31.07
C VAL A 956 1.97 -8.25 31.15
N TYR A 957 2.80 -7.48 30.46
CA TYR A 957 4.24 -7.60 30.49
C TYR A 957 4.88 -6.34 31.06
N ILE A 958 5.94 -6.54 31.84
CA ILE A 958 6.79 -5.49 32.39
C ILE A 958 8.22 -5.82 31.97
N ASP A 959 8.89 -4.90 31.29
CA ASP A 959 10.29 -5.01 30.86
C ASP A 959 10.59 -6.26 30.01
N GLY A 960 9.61 -6.67 29.20
CA GLY A 960 9.73 -7.85 28.34
C GLY A 960 9.30 -9.17 28.99
N GLU A 961 9.02 -9.19 30.29
CA GLU A 961 8.62 -10.38 31.04
C GLU A 961 7.11 -10.42 31.31
N LEU A 962 6.52 -11.61 31.25
CA LEU A 962 5.09 -11.82 31.53
C LEU A 962 4.82 -11.73 33.04
N SER A 963 4.15 -10.68 33.48
CA SER A 963 3.77 -10.48 34.89
C SER A 963 2.39 -11.02 35.21
N VAL A 964 1.46 -10.95 34.24
CA VAL A 964 0.06 -11.37 34.42
C VAL A 964 -0.43 -12.15 33.23
N ASN A 965 -1.15 -13.23 33.50
CA ASN A 965 -1.99 -13.94 32.55
C ASN A 965 -3.33 -14.25 33.25
N ARG A 966 -4.43 -13.65 32.76
CA ARG A 966 -5.76 -13.74 33.36
C ARG A 966 -6.81 -14.07 32.33
N ASN A 967 -7.71 -14.99 32.69
CA ASN A 967 -8.94 -15.18 31.94
C ASN A 967 -9.87 -13.97 32.19
N ILE A 968 -10.47 -13.45 31.12
CA ILE A 968 -11.39 -12.30 31.10
C ILE A 968 -12.74 -12.63 30.46
N GLU A 969 -13.12 -13.90 30.41
CA GLU A 969 -14.37 -14.41 29.82
C GLU A 969 -15.61 -13.77 30.47
N GLU A 970 -15.51 -13.45 31.77
CA GLU A 970 -16.53 -12.76 32.57
C GLU A 970 -16.75 -11.28 32.18
N ILE A 971 -15.84 -10.68 31.42
CA ILE A 971 -15.97 -9.30 30.92
C ILE A 971 -16.60 -9.32 29.53
N TYR A 972 -17.79 -8.73 29.38
CA TYR A 972 -18.56 -8.74 28.14
C TYR A 972 -18.26 -7.57 27.20
N ASN A 973 -18.93 -6.43 27.40
CA ASN A 973 -18.91 -5.33 26.46
C ASN A 973 -18.19 -4.12 27.05
N LEU A 974 -17.06 -3.74 26.43
CA LEU A 974 -16.20 -2.63 26.84
C LEU A 974 -16.45 -1.35 26.03
N TYR A 975 -17.54 -1.29 25.25
CA TYR A 975 -17.89 -0.12 24.45
C TYR A 975 -17.86 1.17 25.29
N SER A 976 -17.11 2.16 24.83
CA SER A 976 -17.00 3.49 25.41
C SER A 976 -17.41 4.55 24.38
N ASP A 977 -18.53 5.21 24.61
CA ASP A 977 -19.22 6.15 23.71
C ASP A 977 -18.36 7.33 23.20
N VAL A 978 -17.19 7.59 23.79
CA VAL A 978 -16.39 8.79 23.52
C VAL A 978 -15.30 8.54 22.47
N GLY A 979 -14.81 7.30 22.36
CA GLY A 979 -13.65 6.97 21.52
C GLY A 979 -12.39 7.76 21.89
N THR A 980 -12.29 8.23 23.13
CA THR A 980 -11.14 9.01 23.62
C THR A 980 -10.37 8.20 24.65
N ILE A 981 -9.07 8.09 24.45
CA ILE A 981 -8.13 7.64 25.48
C ILE A 981 -7.45 8.88 26.04
N LYS A 982 -7.56 9.06 27.36
CA LYS A 982 -6.99 10.19 28.06
C LYS A 982 -5.74 9.75 28.82
N LEU A 983 -4.64 10.44 28.57
CA LEU A 983 -3.38 10.36 29.31
C LEU A 983 -3.29 11.55 30.26
N GLN A 984 -3.19 11.28 31.57
CA GLN A 984 -3.08 12.28 32.63
C GLN A 984 -2.31 11.67 33.82
N ALA A 985 -1.90 12.45 34.81
CA ALA A 985 -1.21 11.91 35.99
C ALA A 985 -1.46 12.79 37.23
N SER A 986 -2.69 12.77 37.75
CA SER A 986 -3.08 13.67 38.84
C SER A 986 -2.27 13.39 40.11
N GLY A 987 -1.53 14.39 40.61
CA GLY A 987 -0.69 14.26 41.81
C GLY A 987 0.53 13.34 41.67
N SER A 988 0.98 13.02 40.45
CA SER A 988 2.17 12.19 40.24
C SER A 988 2.99 12.68 39.05
N LYS A 989 4.31 12.77 39.22
CA LYS A 989 5.23 13.18 38.15
C LYS A 989 5.64 11.98 37.31
N VAL A 990 5.23 11.96 36.04
CA VAL A 990 5.40 10.82 35.14
C VAL A 990 5.98 11.28 33.81
N ARG A 991 6.89 10.48 33.26
CA ARG A 991 7.31 10.57 31.86
C ARG A 991 6.77 9.38 31.07
N ILE A 992 6.22 9.64 29.88
CA ILE A 992 5.72 8.62 28.95
C ILE A 992 6.38 8.78 27.58
N GLU A 993 6.78 7.67 26.98
CA GLU A 993 7.46 7.63 25.68
C GLU A 993 6.96 6.45 24.84
N SER A 994 7.02 6.60 23.50
CA SER A 994 6.66 5.57 22.52
C SER A 994 5.29 4.93 22.78
N PHE A 995 4.31 5.76 23.15
CA PHE A 995 2.94 5.30 23.36
C PHE A 995 2.34 4.77 22.05
N SER A 996 1.79 3.57 22.10
CA SER A 996 1.19 2.92 20.94
C SER A 996 0.04 2.02 21.34
N ILE A 997 -0.90 1.88 20.40
CA ILE A 997 -2.07 1.01 20.52
C ILE A 997 -2.13 0.16 19.26
N LEU A 998 -2.12 -1.17 19.43
CA LEU A 998 -2.35 -2.13 18.36
C LEU A 998 -3.81 -2.56 18.31
N ASN A 999 -4.31 -2.90 17.12
CA ASN A 999 -5.64 -3.53 16.90
C ASN A 999 -5.62 -5.07 17.07
N ARG A 1000 -4.54 -5.60 17.63
CA ARG A 1000 -4.35 -7.04 17.86
C ARG A 1000 -3.71 -7.30 19.21
N ASP A 1001 -3.78 -8.55 19.65
CA ASP A 1001 -2.97 -9.05 20.74
C ASP A 1001 -1.50 -9.22 20.31
N ILE A 1002 -0.61 -9.28 21.29
CA ILE A 1002 0.83 -9.43 21.08
C ILE A 1002 1.33 -10.71 21.76
N GLN A 1003 2.28 -11.37 21.10
CA GLN A 1003 2.90 -12.61 21.60
C GLN A 1003 4.15 -12.30 22.43
N ARG A 1004 4.50 -13.20 23.36
CA ARG A 1004 5.64 -13.03 24.27
C ARG A 1004 6.94 -12.69 23.54
N ASP A 1005 7.28 -13.46 22.50
CA ASP A 1005 8.54 -13.28 21.76
C ASP A 1005 8.59 -11.91 21.06
N GLU A 1006 7.45 -11.42 20.56
CA GLU A 1006 7.35 -10.09 19.96
C GLU A 1006 7.57 -8.99 21.01
N VAL A 1007 6.98 -9.13 22.20
CA VAL A 1007 7.21 -8.20 23.32
C VAL A 1007 8.68 -8.18 23.71
N SER A 1008 9.29 -9.35 23.88
CA SER A 1008 10.71 -9.46 24.24
C SER A 1008 11.62 -8.86 23.16
N ASN A 1009 11.34 -9.11 21.87
CA ASN A 1009 12.08 -8.52 20.77
C ASN A 1009 11.92 -6.99 20.71
N ARG A 1010 10.69 -6.47 20.91
CA ARG A 1010 10.44 -5.02 20.97
C ARG A 1010 11.22 -4.39 22.12
N TYR A 1011 11.20 -5.00 23.30
CA TYR A 1011 11.96 -4.53 24.45
C TYR A 1011 13.47 -4.54 24.18
N ILE A 1012 14.03 -5.67 23.73
CA ILE A 1012 15.46 -5.84 23.43
C ILE A 1012 15.92 -4.86 22.36
N ASN A 1013 15.22 -4.76 21.23
CA ASN A 1013 15.57 -3.83 20.15
C ASN A 1013 15.51 -2.37 20.59
N TYR A 1014 14.67 -2.05 21.58
CA TYR A 1014 14.58 -0.69 22.10
C TYR A 1014 15.73 -0.37 23.08
N ILE A 1015 16.10 -1.32 23.94
CA ILE A 1015 17.21 -1.13 24.88
C ILE A 1015 18.59 -1.27 24.22
N ASP A 1016 18.70 -2.02 23.13
CA ASP A 1016 19.91 -2.20 22.34
C ASP A 1016 20.15 -0.98 21.44
N ASN A 1017 20.66 0.08 22.06
CA ASN A 1017 21.13 1.26 21.36
C ASN A 1017 22.53 1.66 21.81
N VAL A 1018 23.17 2.49 21.00
CA VAL A 1018 24.56 2.90 21.21
C VAL A 1018 24.77 3.72 22.49
N ASN A 1019 23.73 4.25 23.15
CA ASN A 1019 23.90 5.11 24.33
C ASN A 1019 24.00 4.27 25.61
N LEU A 1020 24.97 4.61 26.47
CA LEU A 1020 25.11 4.02 27.79
C LEU A 1020 24.17 4.69 28.80
N ARG A 1021 23.84 3.98 29.89
CA ARG A 1021 22.78 4.40 30.81
C ARG A 1021 23.16 4.32 32.29
N ASN A 1022 22.50 5.15 33.08
CA ASN A 1022 22.53 5.07 34.54
C ASN A 1022 21.56 3.99 35.05
N ILE A 1023 21.53 3.77 36.37
CA ILE A 1023 20.66 2.77 37.00
C ILE A 1023 19.16 2.97 36.70
N TYR A 1024 18.74 4.22 36.51
CA TYR A 1024 17.36 4.60 36.21
C TYR A 1024 17.00 4.45 34.72
N GLY A 1025 17.97 4.11 33.87
CA GLY A 1025 17.78 3.98 32.43
C GLY A 1025 17.83 5.30 31.65
N GLU A 1026 18.29 6.40 32.24
CA GLU A 1026 18.59 7.64 31.50
C GLU A 1026 19.93 7.51 30.77
N ARG A 1027 20.05 8.18 29.63
CA ARG A 1027 21.32 8.29 28.89
C ARG A 1027 22.37 8.94 29.79
N LEU A 1028 23.55 8.35 29.84
CA LEU A 1028 24.70 8.97 30.49
C LEU A 1028 25.12 10.20 29.72
N GLU A 1029 25.33 11.29 30.44
CA GLU A 1029 25.83 12.55 29.94
C GLU A 1029 27.27 12.77 30.38
N TYR A 1030 28.09 13.30 29.47
CA TYR A 1030 29.39 13.86 29.82
C TYR A 1030 29.22 15.08 30.70
N ASN A 1031 30.25 15.40 31.50
CA ASN A 1031 30.25 16.58 32.38
C ASN A 1031 29.15 16.61 33.45
N LYS A 1032 28.53 15.46 33.73
CA LYS A 1032 27.53 15.27 34.80
C LYS A 1032 28.13 14.48 35.97
N GLU A 1033 27.72 14.83 37.19
CA GLU A 1033 28.18 14.16 38.41
C GLU A 1033 27.41 12.86 38.63
N TYR A 1034 28.13 11.77 38.94
CA TYR A 1034 27.55 10.47 39.29
C TYR A 1034 28.18 9.89 40.54
N GLU A 1035 27.39 9.15 41.31
CA GLU A 1035 27.89 8.16 42.28
C GLU A 1035 28.05 6.80 41.60
N VAL A 1036 28.93 5.93 42.11
CA VAL A 1036 29.22 4.63 41.48
C VAL A 1036 28.97 3.49 42.46
N SER A 1037 28.28 2.45 41.99
CA SER A 1037 28.17 1.17 42.68
C SER A 1037 28.55 0.03 41.74
N ASN A 1038 28.88 -1.12 42.34
CA ASN A 1038 29.14 -2.35 41.60
C ASN A 1038 27.90 -3.23 41.59
N TYR A 1039 27.67 -3.96 40.49
CA TYR A 1039 26.53 -4.86 40.33
C TYR A 1039 26.39 -5.87 41.47
N VAL A 1040 27.50 -6.38 42.03
CA VAL A 1040 27.47 -7.36 43.13
C VAL A 1040 27.11 -6.72 44.48
N TYR A 1041 27.38 -5.42 44.66
CA TYR A 1041 27.07 -4.69 45.90
C TYR A 1041 26.34 -3.38 45.58
N PRO A 1042 25.10 -3.44 45.06
CA PRO A 1042 24.41 -2.26 44.53
C PRO A 1042 24.03 -1.23 45.61
N ARG A 1043 23.96 -1.65 46.89
CA ARG A 1043 23.70 -0.76 48.03
C ARG A 1043 24.96 -0.09 48.58
N ASN A 1044 26.14 -0.51 48.12
CA ASN A 1044 27.41 0.00 48.63
C ASN A 1044 28.05 0.88 47.56
N LEU A 1045 28.13 2.17 47.85
CA LEU A 1045 28.80 3.14 47.00
C LEU A 1045 30.31 3.06 47.17
N LEU A 1046 31.03 3.42 46.11
CA LEU A 1046 32.46 3.62 46.14
C LEU A 1046 32.84 4.82 47.02
N TYR A 1047 33.94 4.69 47.76
CA TYR A 1047 34.55 5.78 48.52
C TYR A 1047 36.06 5.80 48.34
N LYS A 1048 36.65 6.90 48.79
CA LYS A 1048 38.08 7.13 48.76
C LYS A 1048 38.70 6.68 50.08
N VAL A 1049 39.60 5.71 50.03
CA VAL A 1049 40.47 5.31 51.16
C VAL A 1049 41.76 6.12 51.09
N ASN A 1050 42.13 6.75 52.21
CA ASN A 1050 43.30 7.63 52.31
C ASN A 1050 43.32 8.74 51.24
N ASP A 1051 42.15 9.17 50.77
CA ASP A 1051 41.97 10.14 49.68
C ASP A 1051 42.66 9.78 48.35
N ILE A 1052 43.11 8.53 48.18
CA ILE A 1052 43.90 8.10 47.03
C ILE A 1052 43.27 6.89 46.35
N TYR A 1053 42.93 5.84 47.10
CA TYR A 1053 42.47 4.57 46.52
C TYR A 1053 40.95 4.42 46.57
N LEU A 1054 40.38 3.62 45.67
CA LEU A 1054 38.93 3.37 45.63
C LEU A 1054 38.57 1.98 46.15
N ALA A 1055 37.53 1.91 47.01
CA ALA A 1055 37.04 0.65 47.56
C ALA A 1055 35.55 0.70 47.96
N ILE A 1056 35.00 -0.48 48.29
CA ILE A 1056 33.73 -0.71 48.99
C ILE A 1056 34.00 -1.27 50.41
N GLU A 1057 33.24 -0.83 51.42
CA GLU A 1057 33.49 -1.05 52.85
C GLU A 1057 32.38 -1.95 53.35
N ARG A 1058 32.76 -3.04 54.00
CA ARG A 1058 31.77 -3.89 54.64
C ARG A 1058 31.47 -3.38 56.04
N GLY A 1059 30.29 -2.80 56.22
CA GLY A 1059 29.68 -2.57 57.54
C GLY A 1059 29.64 -1.14 58.05
N SER A 1060 29.99 -0.12 57.24
CA SER A 1060 29.84 1.29 57.64
C SER A 1060 29.47 2.21 56.47
N ASN A 1061 28.68 3.25 56.75
CA ASN A 1061 28.44 4.36 55.80
C ASN A 1061 29.56 5.38 55.97
N SER A 1062 30.70 5.15 55.31
CA SER A 1062 31.80 6.11 55.26
C SER A 1062 31.35 7.43 54.62
N SER A 1063 31.76 8.56 55.18
CA SER A 1063 31.38 9.91 54.71
C SER A 1063 32.12 10.35 53.44
N ASN A 1064 33.22 9.69 53.06
CA ASN A 1064 34.08 10.12 51.96
C ASN A 1064 33.74 9.47 50.61
N ARG A 1065 32.48 9.61 50.18
CA ARG A 1065 31.97 9.03 48.92
C ARG A 1065 32.76 9.52 47.70
N PHE A 1066 33.00 8.62 46.75
CA PHE A 1066 33.58 8.93 45.47
C PHE A 1066 32.48 9.39 44.51
N LYS A 1067 32.68 10.57 43.91
CA LYS A 1067 31.79 11.12 42.88
C LYS A 1067 32.62 11.38 41.64
N LEU A 1068 32.11 10.96 40.48
CA LEU A 1068 32.84 11.09 39.23
C LEU A 1068 32.14 12.00 38.22
N ILE A 1069 32.95 12.53 37.30
CA ILE A 1069 32.52 13.13 36.04
C ILE A 1069 33.23 12.40 34.91
N LEU A 1070 32.45 12.00 33.89
CA LEU A 1070 32.98 11.46 32.64
C LEU A 1070 33.36 12.61 31.71
N ILE A 1071 34.56 12.57 31.14
CA ILE A 1071 35.09 13.57 30.22
C ILE A 1071 35.42 12.91 28.88
N ASN A 1072 34.93 13.47 27.78
CA ASN A 1072 35.33 13.11 26.42
C ASN A 1072 36.41 14.08 25.90
N ILE A 1073 37.18 13.66 24.90
CA ILE A 1073 38.10 14.54 24.17
C ILE A 1073 37.33 15.57 23.33
N ASN A 1074 36.14 15.21 22.83
CA ASN A 1074 35.23 16.11 22.13
C ASN A 1074 34.28 16.81 23.13
N GLU A 1075 34.46 18.11 23.33
CA GLU A 1075 33.67 18.91 24.27
C GLU A 1075 32.20 19.09 23.84
N ASP A 1076 31.88 18.95 22.55
CA ASP A 1076 30.51 19.08 22.03
C ASP A 1076 29.67 17.81 22.23
N LYS A 1077 30.30 16.68 22.61
CA LYS A 1077 29.58 15.42 22.77
C LYS A 1077 28.80 15.42 24.09
N LYS A 1078 27.46 15.45 23.99
CA LYS A 1078 26.56 15.46 25.16
C LYS A 1078 26.43 14.08 25.83
N PHE A 1079 26.09 13.05 25.07
CA PHE A 1079 25.78 11.71 25.60
C PHE A 1079 26.94 10.72 25.41
N VAL A 1080 27.11 9.82 26.39
CA VAL A 1080 28.10 8.75 26.39
C VAL A 1080 27.56 7.54 25.62
N GLN A 1081 28.38 7.01 24.71
CA GLN A 1081 28.05 5.88 23.86
C GLN A 1081 28.98 4.69 24.07
N GLN A 1082 28.55 3.51 23.64
CA GLN A 1082 29.37 2.30 23.61
C GLN A 1082 30.66 2.56 22.86
N LYS A 1083 31.75 2.00 23.38
CA LYS A 1083 33.12 2.15 22.89
C LYS A 1083 33.69 3.57 22.95
N ASP A 1084 33.03 4.50 23.63
CA ASP A 1084 33.62 5.81 23.88
C ASP A 1084 34.84 5.72 24.79
N ILE A 1085 35.89 6.44 24.41
CA ILE A 1085 37.07 6.67 25.24
C ILE A 1085 36.77 7.84 26.18
N VAL A 1086 36.89 7.61 27.48
CA VAL A 1086 36.62 8.61 28.51
C VAL A 1086 37.79 8.72 29.49
N ILE A 1087 37.86 9.89 30.11
CA ILE A 1087 38.69 10.15 31.27
C ILE A 1087 37.75 10.40 32.46
N ILE A 1088 38.04 9.77 33.60
CA ILE A 1088 37.22 9.88 34.80
C ILE A 1088 37.88 10.86 35.78
N LYS A 1089 37.16 11.92 36.13
CA LYS A 1089 37.59 12.96 37.07
C LYS A 1089 36.82 12.83 38.38
N ASP A 1090 37.51 12.97 39.51
CA ASP A 1090 36.86 13.10 40.83
C ASP A 1090 36.20 14.49 40.97
N VAL A 1091 35.01 14.55 41.53
CA VAL A 1091 34.29 15.82 41.73
C VAL A 1091 34.88 16.62 42.89
N THR A 1092 35.32 15.93 43.95
CA THR A 1092 35.73 16.57 45.22
C THR A 1092 37.16 17.10 45.19
N GLN A 1093 37.99 16.56 44.29
CA GLN A 1093 39.39 16.90 44.11
C GLN A 1093 39.65 17.01 42.61
N ASN A 1094 40.50 17.95 42.19
CA ASN A 1094 40.89 18.05 40.77
C ASN A 1094 41.90 16.94 40.38
N LYS A 1095 41.50 15.69 40.57
CA LYS A 1095 42.27 14.46 40.36
C LYS A 1095 41.50 13.54 39.42
N TYR A 1096 42.22 12.62 38.79
CA TYR A 1096 41.72 11.73 37.75
C TYR A 1096 42.00 10.28 38.14
N LEU A 1097 41.24 9.34 37.58
CA LEU A 1097 41.56 7.92 37.78
C LEU A 1097 42.86 7.56 37.08
N GLY A 1098 43.73 6.86 37.80
CA GLY A 1098 44.95 6.23 37.31
C GLY A 1098 45.14 4.87 37.99
N ILE A 1099 46.28 4.23 37.72
CA ILE A 1099 46.59 2.90 38.25
C ILE A 1099 47.90 2.92 39.05
N SER A 1100 47.94 2.16 40.15
CA SER A 1100 49.18 1.84 40.85
C SER A 1100 49.94 0.77 40.07
N GLU A 1101 51.17 1.09 39.64
CA GLU A 1101 52.05 0.17 38.91
C GLU A 1101 52.34 -1.12 39.70
N ASP A 1102 52.43 -1.04 41.02
CA ASP A 1102 52.83 -2.19 41.86
C ASP A 1102 51.67 -3.11 42.26
N SER A 1103 50.43 -2.62 42.26
CA SER A 1103 49.30 -3.33 42.89
C SER A 1103 48.09 -3.53 41.99
N ASN A 1104 48.09 -2.96 40.78
CA ASN A 1104 46.92 -2.86 39.90
C ASN A 1104 45.68 -2.21 40.54
N LYS A 1105 45.81 -1.60 41.73
CA LYS A 1105 44.75 -0.85 42.40
C LYS A 1105 44.55 0.48 41.70
N ILE A 1106 43.29 0.85 41.52
CA ILE A 1106 42.90 2.14 40.98
C ILE A 1106 43.10 3.23 42.04
N LYS A 1107 43.72 4.33 41.62
CA LYS A 1107 44.06 5.47 42.49
C LYS A 1107 43.79 6.81 41.81
N LEU A 1108 43.69 7.87 42.59
CA LEU A 1108 43.58 9.25 42.12
C LEU A 1108 44.96 9.84 41.80
N VAL A 1109 45.10 10.42 40.61
CA VAL A 1109 46.35 10.98 40.05
C VAL A 1109 46.11 12.34 39.37
N ASP A 1110 47.18 13.00 38.93
CA ASP A 1110 47.09 14.21 38.10
C ASP A 1110 46.73 13.87 36.63
N ARG A 1111 46.20 14.85 35.90
CA ARG A 1111 45.65 14.68 34.54
C ARG A 1111 46.59 13.96 33.56
N ASN A 1112 47.89 14.24 33.64
CA ASN A 1112 48.89 13.66 32.73
C ASN A 1112 49.05 12.14 32.91
N ASN A 1113 48.65 11.60 34.06
CA ASN A 1113 48.71 10.19 34.39
C ASN A 1113 47.33 9.52 34.37
N ALA A 1114 46.30 10.22 33.86
CA ALA A 1114 44.95 9.72 33.83
C ALA A 1114 44.83 8.52 32.89
N LEU A 1115 44.05 7.53 33.30
CA LEU A 1115 43.76 6.35 32.51
C LEU A 1115 42.64 6.66 31.51
N GLU A 1116 42.91 6.40 30.23
CA GLU A 1116 41.87 6.36 29.20
C GLU A 1116 41.11 5.03 29.31
N LEU A 1117 39.81 5.12 29.56
CA LEU A 1117 38.93 3.97 29.69
C LEU A 1117 37.95 3.93 28.52
N ILE A 1118 37.74 2.75 27.97
CA ILE A 1118 36.67 2.45 27.03
C ILE A 1118 35.46 2.02 27.85
N LEU A 1119 34.33 2.67 27.63
CA LEU A 1119 33.07 2.28 28.25
C LEU A 1119 32.27 1.40 27.30
N ASP A 1120 31.64 0.38 27.87
CA ASP A 1120 30.71 -0.48 27.15
C ASP A 1120 29.58 -0.93 28.05
N ASN A 1121 28.45 -1.38 27.52
CA ASN A 1121 27.36 -1.89 28.36
C ASN A 1121 27.57 -3.36 28.74
N HIS A 1122 26.88 -3.80 29.78
CA HIS A 1122 26.76 -5.23 30.08
C HIS A 1122 25.76 -5.89 29.12
N LEU A 1123 26.16 -6.99 28.48
CA LEU A 1123 25.39 -7.65 27.42
C LEU A 1123 23.94 -8.01 27.83
N LEU A 1124 23.73 -8.41 29.08
CA LEU A 1124 22.41 -8.80 29.60
C LEU A 1124 21.69 -7.70 30.40
N ASN A 1125 22.40 -6.63 30.77
CA ASN A 1125 21.87 -5.61 31.68
C ASN A 1125 22.32 -4.21 31.19
N PRO A 1126 21.61 -3.61 30.24
CA PRO A 1126 22.07 -2.40 29.54
C PRO A 1126 22.16 -1.13 30.41
N ASN A 1127 21.60 -1.15 31.62
CA ASN A 1127 21.75 -0.07 32.61
C ASN A 1127 23.07 -0.19 33.43
N TYR A 1128 23.88 -1.22 33.16
CA TYR A 1128 25.20 -1.42 33.74
C TYR A 1128 26.28 -1.22 32.68
N THR A 1129 27.37 -0.60 33.10
CA THR A 1129 28.52 -0.24 32.28
C THR A 1129 29.75 -1.02 32.75
N THR A 1130 30.60 -1.38 31.80
CA THR A 1130 31.94 -1.92 32.03
C THR A 1130 32.96 -0.86 31.69
N PHE A 1131 34.08 -0.85 32.41
CA PHE A 1131 35.21 0.02 32.14
C PHE A 1131 36.40 -0.86 31.75
N SER A 1132 36.98 -0.64 30.57
CA SER A 1132 38.15 -1.37 30.11
C SER A 1132 39.25 -0.45 29.60
N THR A 1133 40.49 -0.94 29.57
CA THR A 1133 41.59 -0.27 28.87
C THR A 1133 41.59 -0.66 27.38
N LYS A 1134 42.41 0.03 26.58
CA LYS A 1134 42.62 -0.35 25.17
C LYS A 1134 43.16 -1.77 24.98
N GLN A 1135 43.76 -2.36 26.02
CA GLN A 1135 44.26 -3.74 26.04
C GLN A 1135 43.20 -4.75 26.52
N GLU A 1136 41.93 -4.36 26.62
CA GLU A 1136 40.81 -5.19 27.10
C GLU A 1136 41.01 -5.70 28.54
N GLU A 1137 41.67 -4.89 29.38
CA GLU A 1137 41.75 -5.15 30.82
C GLU A 1137 40.63 -4.38 31.52
N TYR A 1138 39.80 -5.08 32.30
CA TYR A 1138 38.58 -4.52 32.86
C TYR A 1138 38.76 -4.11 34.33
N LEU A 1139 38.02 -3.08 34.75
CA LEU A 1139 37.91 -2.70 36.15
C LEU A 1139 36.92 -3.61 36.88
N ARG A 1140 37.34 -4.18 38.02
CA ARG A 1140 36.49 -4.99 38.90
C ARG A 1140 36.75 -4.72 40.37
N LEU A 1141 35.90 -5.28 41.23
CA LEU A 1141 36.20 -5.41 42.65
C LEU A 1141 37.18 -6.55 42.93
N SER A 1142 38.13 -6.31 43.83
CA SER A 1142 39.03 -7.30 44.38
C SER A 1142 38.30 -8.26 45.32
N ASN A 1143 38.95 -9.38 45.65
CA ASN A 1143 38.59 -10.13 46.84
C ASN A 1143 38.71 -9.23 48.09
N ILE A 1144 38.01 -9.61 49.14
CA ILE A 1144 38.03 -8.87 50.40
C ILE A 1144 39.47 -8.84 50.96
N ASP A 1145 39.93 -7.65 51.30
CA ASP A 1145 41.23 -7.35 51.90
C ASP A 1145 41.00 -6.46 53.13
N GLY A 1146 41.02 -7.07 54.31
CA GLY A 1146 40.53 -6.45 55.54
C GLY A 1146 39.01 -6.26 55.52
N ILE A 1147 38.56 -5.00 55.59
CA ILE A 1147 37.15 -4.62 55.44
C ILE A 1147 36.83 -4.05 54.05
N TYR A 1148 37.82 -4.07 53.14
CA TYR A 1148 37.78 -3.39 51.85
C TYR A 1148 37.66 -4.37 50.68
N ASN A 1149 36.82 -4.05 49.70
CA ASN A 1149 36.90 -4.57 48.33
C ASN A 1149 37.44 -3.44 47.43
N TRP A 1150 38.69 -3.54 47.01
CA TRP A 1150 39.38 -2.52 46.22
C TRP A 1150 38.96 -2.54 44.75
N VAL A 1151 38.97 -1.40 44.07
CA VAL A 1151 38.87 -1.37 42.60
C VAL A 1151 40.23 -1.70 42.00
N ILE A 1152 40.27 -2.74 41.17
CA ILE A 1152 41.50 -3.22 40.52
C ILE A 1152 41.28 -3.43 39.02
N LYS A 1153 42.38 -3.37 38.27
CA LYS A 1153 42.43 -3.74 36.85
C LYS A 1153 42.83 -5.21 36.71
N ASP A 1154 42.12 -5.98 35.87
CA ASP A 1154 42.38 -7.42 35.68
C ASP A 1154 42.04 -7.90 34.25
N VAL A 1155 42.66 -9.01 33.82
CA VAL A 1155 42.59 -9.60 32.46
C VAL A 1155 41.64 -10.81 32.38
N SER A 1156 40.79 -11.02 33.40
CA SER A 1156 39.94 -12.22 33.50
C SER A 1156 38.64 -12.11 32.69
N ARG A 1157 38.00 -13.26 32.40
CA ARG A 1157 36.72 -13.31 31.64
C ARG A 1157 35.63 -12.50 32.35
N LEU A 1158 34.90 -11.71 31.57
CA LEU A 1158 33.73 -10.93 32.01
C LEU A 1158 32.78 -11.79 32.86
N ASN A 1159 32.48 -11.29 34.06
CA ASN A 1159 31.53 -11.79 35.04
C ASN A 1159 30.92 -10.59 35.79
N ASP A 1160 30.00 -10.87 36.71
CA ASP A 1160 29.20 -9.86 37.41
C ASP A 1160 30.02 -8.78 38.18
N ILE A 1161 31.26 -9.07 38.62
CA ILE A 1161 32.08 -8.08 39.36
C ILE A 1161 32.69 -6.99 38.46
N TYR A 1162 32.64 -7.13 37.13
CA TYR A 1162 33.09 -6.11 36.17
C TYR A 1162 32.01 -5.09 35.81
N SER A 1163 30.77 -5.33 36.25
CA SER A 1163 29.62 -4.49 35.94
C SER A 1163 29.45 -3.41 37.00
N TRP A 1164 29.34 -2.17 36.55
CA TRP A 1164 29.18 -0.98 37.38
C TRP A 1164 27.91 -0.25 36.97
N THR A 1165 27.33 0.52 37.89
CA THR A 1165 26.28 1.45 37.52
C THR A 1165 26.55 2.81 38.10
N LEU A 1166 26.19 3.81 37.31
CA LEU A 1166 26.26 5.22 37.68
C LEU A 1166 24.87 5.63 38.17
N ILE A 1167 24.84 6.38 39.26
CA ILE A 1167 23.62 6.78 39.97
C ILE A 1167 23.46 8.29 39.87
#